data_AF-A0A519D4H6-F1
#
_entry.id   AF-A0A519D4H6-F1
#
_cell.length_a   1.000
_cell.length_b   1.000
_cell.length_c   1.000
_cell.angle_alpha   90.00
_cell.angle_beta   90.00
_cell.angle_gamma   90.00
#
_symmetry.space_group_name_H-M   'P 1'
#
loop_
_entity.id
_entity.type
_entity.pdbx_description
1 polymer ?
#
loop_
_entity_poly.entity_id
_entity_poly.type
_entity_poly.pdbx_seq_one_letter_code
_entity_poly.pdbx_strand_id
1 'polypeptide(L)'
;MALGRDGIIGVVDVEFGGWAITQQLYNLIRAMLPDGSVILEFGSGEGTIALCQNYEVHSVEHDEEWVGHSTEANYVHAPLKNSKTPVNHIWYDEEIVRAWVPSSLDLVLIDGPPGVIGRGGILFHMDSFDCSTPIIVDDAGRSEERRISNELAEELGVIPIIFTEGKRAFALLMNESDESISSDFTEALDGALHRLRIGPIADPLIADAIKSQMEDDFGWIVYTRLCANGVGAAIELVTGTFHGLSAAKKRALTLKSTNDWEVAIISEYAPPKAEIEIASEVQPNKSWRQEGTVLYLETPWTEIHFEMPEGWSLEMTHPDLLKVAEFVLLHPWVDGILDDWKPSREPGSRPGLALSGGIDSTAAMLLMPDNTALVYNERDFVSGIKHENAFRLFNHLSKEHGREVIRVKSNHETIRTNHGKAVGFSTDYACAVQVILLGDFLDLDSFATGMPLENSYLYHGYRYRDFKRSWFWRLYGALFQSIGLPIFQPVAGCSEEITNLIVQENDLIDYAQSCIRSLEPGSVCGRCWKCFRKNSMLKSNWQVGTEIDIFLRKVPLKQAAATIYSFQRMADRKGRIPKSLRPYPQVEEFWNLDLSWMDRHFPPALELLPERYRDSVEKKLAGYCEPMTEPYPIIGFDLYPNITD
;
A
#
# COMPACT_ATOMS: atom_id res chain seq x y z
N MET A 1 40.21 -36.68 7.09
CA MET A 1 40.39 -38.13 6.82
C MET A 1 40.29 -38.91 8.12
N ALA A 2 39.22 -39.70 8.30
CA ALA A 2 39.20 -41.04 8.88
C ALA A 2 37.74 -41.53 8.88
N LEU A 3 37.45 -42.54 8.06
CA LEU A 3 36.15 -43.19 7.96
C LEU A 3 35.92 -44.10 9.16
N GLY A 4 34.84 -43.87 9.91
CA GLY A 4 34.24 -44.83 10.85
C GLY A 4 33.21 -45.68 10.12
N ARG A 5 33.32 -47.01 10.29
CA ARG A 5 32.44 -48.03 9.72
C ARG A 5 31.14 -48.08 10.53
N ASP A 6 30.03 -48.03 9.82
CA ASP A 6 28.63 -47.95 10.24
C ASP A 6 28.11 -46.52 10.05
N GLY A 7 27.62 -46.27 8.83
CA GLY A 7 27.07 -45.00 8.34
C GLY A 7 25.74 -44.63 8.99
N ILE A 8 25.69 -44.63 10.32
CA ILE A 8 24.64 -44.07 11.15
C ILE A 8 25.37 -43.11 12.10
N ILE A 9 25.36 -41.83 11.75
CA ILE A 9 25.69 -40.78 12.71
C ILE A 9 24.35 -40.32 13.27
N GLY A 10 24.19 -40.48 14.59
CA GLY A 10 22.94 -40.26 15.31
C GLY A 10 22.46 -38.82 15.27
N VAL A 11 21.15 -38.67 15.47
CA VAL A 11 20.47 -37.40 15.74
C VAL A 11 21.15 -36.76 16.95
N VAL A 12 21.75 -35.58 16.76
CA VAL A 12 22.14 -34.72 17.87
C VAL A 12 21.00 -33.74 18.07
N ASP A 13 20.20 -33.94 19.12
CA ASP A 13 19.35 -32.87 19.64
C ASP A 13 20.30 -31.78 20.15
N VAL A 14 20.20 -30.56 19.61
CA VAL A 14 20.96 -29.41 20.12
C VAL A 14 20.19 -28.88 21.33
N GLU A 15 20.70 -29.13 22.54
CA GLU A 15 20.13 -28.53 23.74
C GLU A 15 20.49 -27.05 23.80
N PHE A 16 19.58 -26.21 23.29
CA PHE A 16 19.64 -24.77 23.51
C PHE A 16 19.29 -24.46 24.98
N GLY A 17 20.15 -23.72 25.69
CA GLY A 17 19.85 -23.24 27.04
C GLY A 17 18.58 -22.37 27.06
N GLY A 18 17.90 -22.26 28.20
CA GLY A 18 16.57 -21.61 28.31
C GLY A 18 16.49 -20.12 27.91
N TRP A 19 17.62 -19.49 27.59
CA TRP A 19 17.75 -18.10 27.14
C TRP A 19 18.16 -17.95 25.67
N ALA A 20 18.49 -19.04 24.96
CA ALA A 20 18.89 -18.99 23.55
C ALA A 20 17.69 -19.09 22.61
N ILE A 21 17.89 -18.88 21.30
CA ILE A 21 16.89 -19.19 20.26
C ILE A 21 16.37 -20.62 20.40
N THR A 22 15.13 -20.84 19.98
CA THR A 22 14.54 -22.18 20.09
C THR A 22 15.01 -23.12 18.98
N GLN A 23 14.87 -24.42 19.19
CA GLN A 23 15.19 -25.42 18.16
C GLN A 23 14.32 -25.23 16.90
N GLN A 24 13.04 -24.86 17.07
CA GLN A 24 12.17 -24.56 15.92
C GLN A 24 12.65 -23.34 15.15
N LEU A 25 13.10 -22.28 15.84
CA LEU A 25 13.68 -21.10 15.20
C LEU A 25 14.94 -21.45 14.40
N TYR A 26 15.86 -22.20 15.01
CA TYR A 26 17.06 -22.68 14.31
C TYR A 26 16.71 -23.51 13.06
N ASN A 27 15.79 -24.48 13.18
CA ASN A 27 15.37 -25.31 12.05
C ASN A 27 14.69 -24.50 10.94
N LEU A 28 13.94 -23.46 11.29
CA LEU A 28 13.34 -22.55 10.33
C LEU A 28 14.41 -21.80 9.54
N ILE A 29 15.44 -21.26 10.22
CA ILE A 29 16.57 -20.60 9.55
C ILE A 29 17.29 -21.57 8.61
N ARG A 30 17.52 -22.84 9.05
CA ARG A 30 18.10 -23.91 8.22
C ARG A 30 17.31 -24.22 6.97
N ALA A 31 15.99 -24.18 7.04
CA ALA A 31 15.13 -24.39 5.87
C ALA A 31 15.12 -23.15 4.96
N MET A 32 15.16 -21.95 5.54
CA MET A 32 15.02 -20.68 4.86
C MET A 32 16.26 -20.26 4.08
N LEU A 33 17.46 -20.45 4.65
CA LEU A 33 18.71 -19.90 4.12
C LEU A 33 19.72 -20.97 3.70
N PRO A 34 20.42 -20.78 2.56
CA PRO A 34 21.54 -21.64 2.17
C PRO A 34 22.74 -21.52 3.11
N ASP A 35 23.59 -22.54 3.16
CA ASP A 35 24.84 -22.51 3.93
C ASP A 35 25.77 -21.37 3.45
N GLY A 36 26.42 -20.71 4.41
CA GLY A 36 27.29 -19.57 4.16
C GLY A 36 26.57 -18.22 4.06
N SER A 37 25.24 -18.19 4.19
CA SER A 37 24.47 -16.94 4.27
C SER A 37 24.95 -16.06 5.44
N VAL A 38 24.81 -14.75 5.28
CA VAL A 38 25.25 -13.73 6.23
C VAL A 38 24.08 -13.31 7.13
N ILE A 39 24.21 -13.54 8.44
CA ILE A 39 23.19 -13.20 9.44
C ILE A 39 23.69 -12.03 10.29
N LEU A 40 22.92 -10.94 10.33
CA LEU A 40 23.07 -9.89 11.34
C LEU A 40 22.22 -10.25 12.57
N GLU A 41 22.86 -10.51 13.69
CA GLU A 41 22.21 -10.83 14.96
C GLU A 41 22.32 -9.62 15.90
N PHE A 42 21.21 -9.18 16.49
CA PHE A 42 21.25 -8.30 17.67
C PHE A 42 21.17 -9.19 18.90
N GLY A 43 22.16 -9.08 19.79
CA GLY A 43 22.36 -10.00 20.91
C GLY A 43 23.21 -11.21 20.52
N SER A 44 23.70 -11.95 21.50
CA SER A 44 24.45 -13.18 21.29
C SER A 44 24.28 -14.17 22.45
N GLY A 45 24.53 -15.45 22.19
CA GLY A 45 24.44 -16.50 23.20
C GLY A 45 24.71 -17.90 22.66
N GLU A 46 24.16 -18.93 23.30
CA GLU A 46 24.32 -20.33 22.83
C GLU A 46 23.73 -20.55 21.43
N GLY A 47 22.70 -19.77 21.05
CA GLY A 47 22.12 -19.77 19.71
C GLY A 47 23.14 -19.37 18.63
N THR A 48 23.95 -18.35 18.91
CA THR A 48 25.01 -17.86 18.03
C THR A 48 26.01 -18.96 17.68
N ILE A 49 26.39 -19.79 18.66
CA ILE A 49 27.32 -20.93 18.44
C ILE A 49 26.74 -21.92 17.43
N ALA A 50 25.45 -22.24 17.54
CA ALA A 50 24.80 -23.15 16.60
C ALA A 50 24.67 -22.55 15.20
N LEU A 51 24.36 -21.26 15.09
CA LEU A 51 24.28 -20.56 13.81
C LEU A 51 25.63 -20.53 13.08
N CYS A 52 26.72 -20.27 13.79
CA CYS A 52 28.08 -20.22 13.22
C CYS A 52 28.52 -21.53 12.54
N GLN A 53 27.89 -22.67 12.88
CA GLN A 53 28.21 -23.95 12.25
C GLN A 53 27.89 -23.97 10.74
N ASN A 54 26.95 -23.13 10.28
CA ASN A 54 26.47 -23.13 8.90
C ASN A 54 26.44 -21.72 8.26
N TYR A 55 26.56 -20.65 9.05
CA TYR A 55 26.34 -19.27 8.62
C TYR A 55 27.48 -18.35 9.03
N GLU A 56 27.67 -17.27 8.27
CA GLU A 56 28.53 -16.17 8.69
C GLU A 56 27.70 -15.24 9.60
N VAL A 57 27.94 -15.31 10.91
CA VAL A 57 27.15 -14.53 11.89
C VAL A 57 27.91 -13.27 12.30
N HIS A 58 27.20 -12.15 12.26
CA HIS A 58 27.65 -10.84 12.73
C HIS A 58 26.77 -10.40 13.90
N SER A 59 27.27 -10.51 15.13
CA SER A 59 26.51 -10.21 16.34
C SER A 59 26.82 -8.82 16.89
N VAL A 60 25.79 -8.00 17.07
CA VAL A 60 25.82 -6.72 17.77
C VAL A 60 25.51 -6.97 19.25
N GLU A 61 26.50 -6.79 20.10
CA GLU A 61 26.39 -7.10 21.53
C GLU A 61 26.65 -5.87 22.40
N HIS A 62 25.84 -5.69 23.43
CA HIS A 62 25.92 -4.56 24.37
C HIS A 62 26.63 -4.93 25.67
N ASP A 63 26.68 -6.22 26.00
CA ASP A 63 27.32 -6.73 27.20
C ASP A 63 28.68 -7.35 26.85
N GLU A 64 29.76 -6.73 27.35
CA GLU A 64 31.13 -7.18 27.11
C GLU A 64 31.37 -8.65 27.51
N GLU A 65 30.58 -9.20 28.45
CA GLU A 65 30.70 -10.62 28.85
C GLU A 65 30.28 -11.60 27.75
N TRP A 66 29.40 -11.17 26.82
CA TRP A 66 28.90 -11.99 25.73
C TRP A 66 29.65 -11.76 24.40
N VAL A 67 30.48 -10.71 24.33
CA VAL A 67 31.35 -10.45 23.18
C VAL A 67 32.40 -11.55 23.07
N GLY A 68 32.40 -12.27 21.94
CA GLY A 68 33.31 -13.39 21.69
C GLY A 68 32.89 -14.71 22.36
N HIS A 69 31.64 -14.82 22.84
CA HIS A 69 31.10 -16.06 23.39
C HIS A 69 31.13 -17.22 22.38
N SER A 70 30.78 -16.94 21.12
CA SER A 70 31.09 -17.82 19.98
C SER A 70 32.43 -17.40 19.38
N THR A 71 33.43 -18.27 19.35
CA THR A 71 34.73 -17.93 18.75
C THR A 71 34.68 -17.77 17.23
N GLU A 72 33.60 -18.21 16.59
CA GLU A 72 33.42 -18.21 15.14
C GLU A 72 32.55 -17.05 14.63
N ALA A 73 31.83 -16.36 15.51
CA ALA A 73 31.05 -15.18 15.14
C ALA A 73 31.93 -13.93 15.03
N ASN A 74 31.52 -13.01 14.15
CA ASN A 74 32.05 -11.66 14.09
C ASN A 74 31.27 -10.80 15.09
N TYR A 75 31.97 -10.01 15.92
CA TYR A 75 31.32 -9.17 16.93
C TYR A 75 31.60 -7.69 16.75
N VAL A 76 30.60 -6.88 17.12
CA VAL A 76 30.81 -5.51 17.54
C VAL A 76 30.23 -5.29 18.92
N HIS A 77 31.04 -4.69 19.80
CA HIS A 77 30.54 -4.20 21.07
C HIS A 77 29.90 -2.83 20.86
N ALA A 78 28.58 -2.74 20.98
CA ALA A 78 27.79 -1.53 20.83
C ALA A 78 26.99 -1.28 22.13
N PRO A 79 27.51 -0.45 23.07
CA PRO A 79 26.82 -0.17 24.32
C PRO A 79 25.42 0.41 24.11
N LEU A 80 24.51 0.15 25.04
CA LEU A 80 23.17 0.74 24.96
C LEU A 80 23.20 2.24 25.23
N LYS A 81 22.61 3.02 24.33
CA LYS A 81 22.38 4.46 24.46
C LYS A 81 20.89 4.75 24.65
N ASN A 82 20.61 5.75 25.47
CA ASN A 82 19.27 6.32 25.58
C ASN A 82 19.17 7.55 24.66
N SER A 83 18.38 7.44 23.60
CA SER A 83 18.09 8.54 22.68
C SER A 83 16.81 9.26 23.10
N LYS A 84 16.76 10.59 22.94
CA LYS A 84 15.63 11.44 23.34
C LYS A 84 14.85 12.03 22.17
N THR A 85 15.27 11.78 20.94
CA THR A 85 14.70 12.36 19.72
C THR A 85 14.71 11.28 18.63
N PRO A 86 13.61 11.04 17.90
CA PRO A 86 12.31 11.73 17.96
C PRO A 86 11.49 11.38 19.23
N VAL A 87 11.74 10.24 19.87
CA VAL A 87 11.13 9.81 21.14
C VAL A 87 12.16 9.12 22.03
N ASN A 88 11.87 9.03 23.33
CA ASN A 88 12.76 8.40 24.31
C ASN A 88 12.80 6.87 24.16
N HIS A 89 13.96 6.31 23.81
CA HIS A 89 14.15 4.87 23.64
C HIS A 89 15.59 4.43 23.96
N ILE A 90 15.77 3.16 24.31
CA ILE A 90 17.08 2.55 24.54
C ILE A 90 17.37 1.62 23.36
N TRP A 91 18.56 1.76 22.78
CA TRP A 91 19.03 0.89 21.69
C TRP A 91 20.56 0.79 21.70
N TYR A 92 21.11 -0.16 20.93
CA TYR A 92 22.54 -0.23 20.65
C TYR A 92 23.06 1.10 20.08
N ASP A 93 24.33 1.40 20.33
CA ASP A 93 24.98 2.60 19.80
C ASP A 93 24.98 2.61 18.26
N GLU A 94 24.05 3.35 17.69
CA GLU A 94 23.78 3.42 16.26
C GLU A 94 25.01 3.77 15.42
N GLU A 95 25.86 4.70 15.89
CA GLU A 95 27.06 5.11 15.16
C GLU A 95 28.04 3.94 15.03
N ILE A 96 28.12 3.09 16.06
CA ILE A 96 28.96 1.90 16.07
C ILE A 96 28.35 0.82 15.16
N VAL A 97 27.03 0.60 15.27
CA VAL A 97 26.31 -0.38 14.45
C VAL A 97 26.46 -0.04 12.95
N ARG A 98 26.10 1.17 12.54
CA ARG A 98 26.18 1.62 11.14
C ARG A 98 27.58 1.52 10.55
N ALA A 99 28.60 1.79 11.35
CA ALA A 99 29.99 1.74 10.89
C ALA A 99 30.51 0.31 10.68
N TRP A 100 29.84 -0.70 11.25
CA TRP A 100 30.33 -2.07 11.31
C TRP A 100 29.48 -3.08 10.53
N VAL A 101 28.17 -2.87 10.42
CA VAL A 101 27.24 -3.80 9.76
C VAL A 101 27.73 -4.18 8.35
N PRO A 102 27.68 -5.48 7.97
CA PRO A 102 28.01 -5.94 6.63
C PRO A 102 27.20 -5.25 5.54
N SER A 103 27.82 -5.06 4.37
CA SER A 103 27.16 -4.41 3.22
C SER A 103 26.08 -5.26 2.53
N SER A 104 26.02 -6.56 2.84
CA SER A 104 25.04 -7.51 2.31
C SER A 104 24.63 -8.44 3.45
N LEU A 105 23.33 -8.65 3.59
CA LEU A 105 22.72 -9.47 4.63
C LEU A 105 21.68 -10.38 3.99
N ASP A 106 21.59 -11.61 4.49
CA ASP A 106 20.58 -12.60 4.07
C ASP A 106 19.52 -12.85 5.17
N LEU A 107 19.77 -12.36 6.39
CA LEU A 107 18.81 -12.35 7.50
C LEU A 107 19.21 -11.35 8.59
N VAL A 108 18.21 -10.69 9.17
CA VAL A 108 18.36 -9.96 10.44
C VAL A 108 17.62 -10.71 11.55
N LEU A 109 18.33 -11.08 12.62
CA LEU A 109 17.77 -11.73 13.81
C LEU A 109 17.79 -10.75 15.00
N ILE A 110 16.60 -10.37 15.47
CA ILE A 110 16.41 -9.48 16.61
C ILE A 110 16.10 -10.34 17.85
N ASP A 111 17.14 -10.75 18.56
CA ASP A 111 17.05 -11.47 19.85
C ASP A 111 17.46 -10.58 21.05
N GLY A 112 18.24 -9.53 20.81
CA GLY A 112 18.72 -8.59 21.80
C GLY A 112 18.16 -7.17 21.60
N PRO A 113 18.23 -6.31 22.63
CA PRO A 113 18.71 -6.59 23.98
C PRO A 113 17.71 -7.47 24.77
N PRO A 114 18.07 -7.96 25.98
CA PRO A 114 17.16 -8.75 26.82
C PRO A 114 15.80 -8.09 27.00
N GLY A 115 14.71 -8.88 27.01
CA GLY A 115 13.33 -8.35 27.06
C GLY A 115 13.01 -7.44 28.26
N VAL A 116 13.79 -7.49 29.36
CA VAL A 116 13.66 -6.56 30.49
C VAL A 116 14.13 -5.13 30.17
N ILE A 117 15.05 -5.00 29.20
CA ILE A 117 15.50 -3.73 28.62
C ILE A 117 14.53 -3.32 27.50
N GLY A 118 14.09 -4.31 26.72
CA GLY A 118 13.15 -4.16 25.63
C GLY A 118 13.85 -3.96 24.29
N ARG A 119 13.21 -4.46 23.22
CA ARG A 119 13.76 -4.46 21.86
C ARG A 119 13.22 -3.32 20.98
N GLY A 120 12.43 -2.42 21.56
CA GLY A 120 11.65 -1.41 20.82
C GLY A 120 12.47 -0.31 20.15
N GLY A 121 13.75 -0.17 20.52
CA GLY A 121 14.65 0.78 19.87
C GLY A 121 14.81 0.53 18.38
N ILE A 122 14.74 -0.73 17.93
CA ILE A 122 14.91 -1.11 16.52
C ILE A 122 14.05 -0.28 15.54
N LEU A 123 12.83 0.09 15.96
CA LEU A 123 11.87 0.84 15.16
C LEU A 123 12.38 2.24 14.74
N PHE A 124 13.36 2.78 15.47
CA PHE A 124 13.98 4.08 15.18
C PHE A 124 15.31 3.96 14.43
N HIS A 125 15.80 2.73 14.22
CA HIS A 125 17.13 2.44 13.68
C HIS A 125 17.09 1.47 12.49
N MET A 126 15.92 1.28 11.88
CA MET A 126 15.74 0.40 10.70
C MET A 126 16.59 0.81 9.50
N ASP A 127 17.03 2.06 9.44
CA ASP A 127 17.91 2.57 8.40
C ASP A 127 19.41 2.33 8.68
N SER A 128 19.73 1.65 9.78
CA SER A 128 21.12 1.29 10.15
C SER A 128 21.64 0.02 9.47
N PHE A 129 20.77 -0.73 8.80
CA PHE A 129 21.07 -1.97 8.10
C PHE A 129 20.07 -2.19 6.97
N ASP A 130 20.30 -3.18 6.11
CA ASP A 130 19.38 -3.51 5.03
C ASP A 130 18.13 -4.22 5.56
N CYS A 131 16.99 -3.55 5.47
CA CYS A 131 15.68 -4.08 5.85
C CYS A 131 14.94 -4.78 4.69
N SER A 132 15.57 -4.94 3.52
CA SER A 132 14.98 -5.68 2.39
C SER A 132 15.06 -7.19 2.53
N THR A 133 15.97 -7.68 3.38
CA THR A 133 16.15 -9.09 3.75
C THR A 133 15.12 -9.53 4.80
N PRO A 134 14.91 -10.85 5.03
CA PRO A 134 13.97 -11.32 6.04
C PRO A 134 14.44 -10.89 7.44
N ILE A 135 13.47 -10.55 8.28
CA ILE A 135 13.71 -10.17 9.67
C ILE A 135 12.97 -11.15 10.58
N ILE A 136 13.68 -11.68 11.57
CA ILE A 136 13.09 -12.47 12.65
C ILE A 136 13.14 -11.69 13.95
N VAL A 137 12.01 -11.59 14.64
CA VAL A 137 11.91 -11.04 16.00
C VAL A 137 11.67 -12.20 16.97
N ASP A 138 12.63 -12.50 17.84
CA ASP A 138 12.45 -13.56 18.84
C ASP A 138 11.56 -13.10 20.01
N ASP A 139 10.99 -14.07 20.72
CA ASP A 139 10.06 -13.87 21.83
C ASP A 139 8.80 -13.06 21.50
N ALA A 140 8.34 -13.03 20.25
CA ALA A 140 7.08 -12.44 19.80
C ALA A 140 5.81 -12.95 20.55
N GLY A 141 5.95 -13.93 21.45
CA GLY A 141 4.92 -14.28 22.43
C GLY A 141 4.68 -13.21 23.50
N ARG A 142 5.69 -12.40 23.83
CA ARG A 142 5.61 -11.26 24.76
C ARG A 142 4.88 -10.08 24.11
N SER A 143 4.24 -9.24 24.92
CA SER A 143 3.40 -8.14 24.40
C SER A 143 4.20 -7.08 23.66
N GLU A 144 5.38 -6.71 24.17
CA GLU A 144 6.20 -5.67 23.54
C GLU A 144 6.85 -6.16 22.24
N GLU A 145 7.45 -7.36 22.22
CA GLU A 145 8.01 -7.97 21.01
C GLU A 145 6.96 -8.20 19.93
N ARG A 146 5.73 -8.52 20.34
CA ARG A 146 4.59 -8.59 19.43
C ARG A 146 4.26 -7.24 18.81
N ARG A 147 4.18 -6.17 19.62
CA ARG A 147 3.99 -4.80 19.13
C ARG A 147 5.07 -4.43 18.13
N ILE A 148 6.34 -4.67 18.49
CA ILE A 148 7.50 -4.42 17.63
C ILE A 148 7.40 -5.21 16.32
N SER A 149 7.03 -6.49 16.37
CA SER A 149 6.85 -7.32 15.18
C SER A 149 5.77 -6.76 14.26
N ASN A 150 4.66 -6.26 14.81
CA ASN A 150 3.58 -5.66 14.03
C ASN A 150 4.02 -4.34 13.38
N GLU A 151 4.65 -3.44 14.14
CA GLU A 151 5.10 -2.13 13.65
C GLU A 151 6.20 -2.28 12.60
N LEU A 152 7.19 -3.17 12.82
CA LEU A 152 8.17 -3.52 11.79
C LEU A 152 7.50 -4.09 10.54
N ALA A 153 6.54 -5.01 10.70
CA ALA A 153 5.83 -5.57 9.56
C ALA A 153 5.07 -4.49 8.77
N GLU A 154 4.50 -3.50 9.44
CA GLU A 154 3.81 -2.38 8.80
C GLU A 154 4.75 -1.47 8.01
N GLU A 155 5.91 -1.14 8.58
CA GLU A 155 6.96 -0.38 7.89
C GLU A 155 7.50 -1.12 6.66
N LEU A 156 7.67 -2.45 6.78
CA LEU A 156 8.12 -3.32 5.70
C LEU A 156 7.01 -3.62 4.67
N GLY A 157 5.75 -3.37 5.01
CA GLY A 157 4.60 -3.70 4.17
C GLY A 157 4.32 -5.20 4.05
N VAL A 158 4.60 -5.97 5.10
CA VAL A 158 4.37 -7.43 5.19
C VAL A 158 3.37 -7.77 6.30
N ILE A 159 2.87 -9.01 6.31
CA ILE A 159 2.07 -9.53 7.44
C ILE A 159 2.97 -10.41 8.29
N PRO A 160 3.06 -10.20 9.62
CA PRO A 160 3.92 -11.00 10.47
C PRO A 160 3.43 -12.45 10.53
N ILE A 161 4.36 -13.40 10.36
CA ILE A 161 4.12 -14.84 10.48
C ILE A 161 4.68 -15.31 11.81
N ILE A 162 3.80 -15.77 12.69
CA ILE A 162 4.11 -16.19 14.05
C ILE A 162 4.22 -17.71 14.09
N PHE A 163 5.36 -18.18 14.57
CA PHE A 163 5.60 -19.59 14.88
C PHE A 163 5.60 -19.76 16.39
N THR A 164 4.97 -20.84 16.87
CA THR A 164 4.82 -21.09 18.31
C THR A 164 5.46 -22.41 18.72
N GLU A 165 6.33 -22.35 19.74
CA GLU A 165 6.96 -23.52 20.37
C GLU A 165 6.63 -23.55 21.86
N GLY A 166 5.60 -24.30 22.24
CA GLY A 166 5.12 -24.35 23.62
C GLY A 166 4.63 -22.98 24.11
N LYS A 167 5.43 -22.32 24.97
CA LYS A 167 5.13 -20.96 25.49
C LYS A 167 5.92 -19.85 24.80
N ARG A 168 6.90 -20.19 23.95
CA ARG A 168 7.69 -19.23 23.18
C ARG A 168 7.10 -19.08 21.79
N ALA A 169 7.39 -17.95 21.17
CA ALA A 169 7.02 -17.68 19.80
C ALA A 169 8.00 -16.67 19.22
N PHE A 170 8.19 -16.72 17.92
CA PHE A 170 8.97 -15.75 17.16
C PHE A 170 8.16 -15.30 15.94
N ALA A 171 8.44 -14.09 15.46
CA ALA A 171 7.80 -13.52 14.27
C ALA A 171 8.80 -13.51 13.12
N LEU A 172 8.39 -14.02 11.97
CA LEU A 172 9.08 -13.89 10.71
C LEU A 172 8.41 -12.79 9.88
N LEU A 173 9.20 -11.82 9.46
CA LEU A 173 8.84 -10.72 8.58
C LEU A 173 9.60 -10.92 7.29
N MET A 174 8.90 -11.30 6.23
CA MET A 174 9.53 -11.62 4.96
C MET A 174 8.67 -11.19 3.79
N ASN A 175 9.34 -10.80 2.71
CA ASN A 175 8.74 -10.76 1.38
C ASN A 175 8.95 -12.13 0.71
N GLU A 176 7.91 -12.69 0.10
CA GLU A 176 8.02 -13.99 -0.59
C GLU A 176 8.82 -13.90 -1.90
N SER A 177 8.97 -12.68 -2.45
CA SER A 177 9.82 -12.42 -3.61
C SER A 177 11.28 -12.15 -3.26
N ASP A 178 11.69 -12.38 -2.02
CA ASP A 178 13.06 -12.18 -1.57
C ASP A 178 13.95 -13.33 -2.07
N GLU A 179 14.92 -13.00 -2.93
CA GLU A 179 15.83 -13.97 -3.55
C GLU A 179 16.78 -14.65 -2.55
N SER A 180 16.95 -14.10 -1.34
CA SER A 180 17.73 -14.72 -0.25
C SER A 180 17.03 -15.92 0.39
N ILE A 181 15.71 -16.03 0.23
CA ILE A 181 14.89 -17.11 0.78
C ILE A 181 14.82 -18.26 -0.21
N SER A 182 15.07 -19.48 0.29
CA SER A 182 14.89 -20.71 -0.49
C SER A 182 13.46 -20.83 -1.03
N SER A 183 13.33 -21.10 -2.33
CA SER A 183 12.05 -21.39 -2.98
C SER A 183 11.33 -22.58 -2.33
N ASP A 184 12.10 -23.59 -1.91
CA ASP A 184 11.56 -24.79 -1.26
C ASP A 184 10.95 -24.46 0.10
N PHE A 185 11.54 -23.49 0.82
CA PHE A 185 10.99 -23.01 2.08
C PHE A 185 9.70 -22.25 1.86
N THR A 186 9.66 -21.37 0.85
CA THR A 186 8.46 -20.60 0.51
C THR A 186 7.32 -21.54 0.07
N GLU A 187 7.61 -22.55 -0.75
CA GLU A 187 6.65 -23.59 -1.15
C GLU A 187 6.18 -24.42 0.04
N ALA A 188 7.08 -24.84 0.93
CA ALA A 188 6.71 -25.61 2.12
C ALA A 188 5.85 -24.78 3.10
N LEU A 189 6.15 -23.49 3.22
CA LEU A 189 5.37 -22.57 4.04
C LEU A 189 4.00 -22.31 3.39
N ASP A 190 3.91 -22.22 2.06
CA ASP A 190 2.63 -22.16 1.34
C ASP A 190 1.87 -23.50 1.30
N GLY A 191 2.53 -24.62 1.56
CA GLY A 191 1.86 -25.92 1.75
C GLY A 191 1.27 -26.13 3.15
N ALA A 192 1.62 -25.28 4.11
CA ALA A 192 1.28 -25.47 5.51
C ALA A 192 -0.14 -25.00 5.87
N LEU A 193 -0.59 -25.40 7.07
CA LEU A 193 -1.80 -24.86 7.67
C LEU A 193 -1.49 -23.57 8.42
N HIS A 194 -2.37 -22.60 8.27
CA HIS A 194 -2.23 -21.29 8.88
C HIS A 194 -3.52 -20.84 9.53
N ARG A 195 -3.44 -19.94 10.50
CA ARG A 195 -4.60 -19.29 11.12
C ARG A 195 -4.35 -17.80 11.16
N LEU A 196 -5.40 -17.02 11.28
CA LEU A 196 -5.27 -15.59 11.59
C LEU A 196 -5.50 -15.37 13.06
N ARG A 197 -4.59 -14.61 13.67
CA ARG A 197 -4.78 -13.98 14.97
C ARG A 197 -5.26 -12.56 14.74
N ILE A 198 -6.36 -12.17 15.36
CA ILE A 198 -6.89 -10.81 15.35
C ILE A 198 -6.92 -10.28 16.79
N GLY A 199 -6.41 -9.07 16.97
CA GLY A 199 -6.29 -8.43 18.27
C GLY A 199 -4.87 -8.45 18.84
N PRO A 200 -4.72 -7.91 20.07
CA PRO A 200 -5.71 -7.96 21.16
C PRO A 200 -6.90 -6.98 21.04
N ILE A 201 -8.08 -7.42 21.45
CA ILE A 201 -9.33 -6.63 21.51
C ILE A 201 -9.68 -6.41 22.99
N ALA A 202 -9.75 -5.15 23.41
CA ALA A 202 -9.90 -4.80 24.82
C ALA A 202 -11.29 -5.14 25.41
N ASP A 203 -12.35 -5.00 24.62
CA ASP A 203 -13.73 -5.24 25.05
C ASP A 203 -14.24 -6.61 24.55
N PRO A 204 -14.56 -7.54 25.46
CA PRO A 204 -15.11 -8.84 25.10
C PRO A 204 -16.39 -8.79 24.25
N LEU A 205 -17.27 -7.80 24.46
CA LEU A 205 -18.49 -7.66 23.68
C LEU A 205 -18.20 -7.22 22.24
N ILE A 206 -17.16 -6.39 22.06
CA ILE A 206 -16.68 -6.02 20.73
C ILE A 206 -16.03 -7.24 20.06
N ALA A 207 -15.23 -8.01 20.79
CA ALA A 207 -14.63 -9.24 20.28
C ALA A 207 -15.69 -10.26 19.85
N ASP A 208 -16.76 -10.45 20.64
CA ASP A 208 -17.87 -11.32 20.28
C ASP A 208 -18.64 -10.81 19.04
N ALA A 209 -18.85 -9.49 18.92
CA ALA A 209 -19.48 -8.90 17.74
C ALA A 209 -18.63 -9.09 16.48
N ILE A 210 -17.31 -8.85 16.55
CA ILE A 210 -16.36 -9.08 15.45
C ILE A 210 -16.33 -10.55 15.07
N LYS A 211 -16.30 -11.43 16.07
CA LYS A 211 -16.38 -12.87 15.87
C LYS A 211 -17.64 -13.25 15.09
N SER A 212 -18.83 -12.86 15.58
CA SER A 212 -20.09 -13.17 14.90
C SER A 212 -20.12 -12.61 13.49
N GLN A 213 -19.61 -11.38 13.29
CA GLN A 213 -19.48 -10.80 11.96
C GLN A 213 -18.58 -11.65 11.05
N MET A 214 -17.43 -12.13 11.53
CA MET A 214 -16.54 -12.98 10.73
C MET A 214 -17.17 -14.33 10.38
N GLU A 215 -17.91 -14.92 11.32
CA GLU A 215 -18.63 -16.17 11.12
C GLU A 215 -19.77 -15.99 10.10
N ASP A 216 -20.50 -14.87 10.16
CA ASP A 216 -21.62 -14.55 9.26
C ASP A 216 -21.16 -14.10 7.87
N ASP A 217 -20.23 -13.15 7.79
CA ASP A 217 -19.78 -12.52 6.54
C ASP A 217 -18.87 -13.45 5.74
N PHE A 218 -18.07 -14.29 6.41
CA PHE A 218 -17.06 -15.12 5.76
C PHE A 218 -17.27 -16.64 5.95
N GLY A 219 -18.22 -17.08 6.76
CA GLY A 219 -18.43 -18.50 7.06
C GLY A 219 -17.26 -19.13 7.82
N TRP A 220 -16.45 -18.32 8.50
CA TRP A 220 -15.27 -18.81 9.19
C TRP A 220 -15.64 -19.48 10.50
N ILE A 221 -14.78 -20.39 10.95
CA ILE A 221 -14.80 -20.84 12.35
C ILE A 221 -13.88 -19.88 13.11
N VAL A 222 -14.35 -19.25 14.18
CA VAL A 222 -13.52 -18.32 14.96
C VAL A 222 -13.55 -18.70 16.44
N TYR A 223 -12.37 -18.84 17.01
CA TYR A 223 -12.14 -19.19 18.40
C TYR A 223 -11.72 -17.96 19.19
N THR A 224 -12.18 -17.90 20.42
CA THR A 224 -11.82 -16.83 21.36
C THR A 224 -10.69 -17.33 22.24
N ARG A 225 -9.60 -16.57 22.35
CA ARG A 225 -8.47 -16.84 23.23
C ARG A 225 -8.25 -15.67 24.17
N LEU A 226 -8.02 -15.96 25.45
CA LEU A 226 -7.61 -14.93 26.42
C LEU A 226 -6.12 -14.64 26.26
N CYS A 227 -5.76 -13.35 26.24
CA CYS A 227 -4.36 -12.93 26.22
C CYS A 227 -3.66 -13.41 27.48
N ALA A 228 -2.55 -14.14 27.34
CA ALA A 228 -1.90 -14.80 28.47
C ALA A 228 -1.24 -13.83 29.48
N ASN A 229 -0.96 -12.57 29.10
CA ASN A 229 -0.07 -11.66 29.85
C ASN A 229 -0.56 -10.20 29.98
N GLY A 230 -1.81 -9.87 29.65
CA GLY A 230 -2.32 -8.50 29.73
C GLY A 230 -2.95 -8.16 31.08
N VAL A 231 -2.64 -6.99 31.65
CA VAL A 231 -3.43 -6.40 32.74
C VAL A 231 -4.75 -5.91 32.15
N GLY A 232 -5.71 -6.82 31.98
CA GLY A 232 -7.00 -6.57 31.34
C GLY A 232 -7.54 -7.82 30.65
N ALA A 233 -8.86 -7.96 30.58
CA ALA A 233 -9.54 -9.11 29.96
C ALA A 233 -9.52 -9.05 28.41
N ALA A 234 -8.38 -8.70 27.82
CA ALA A 234 -8.25 -8.57 26.38
C ALA A 234 -8.32 -9.94 25.68
N ILE A 235 -9.00 -9.95 24.54
CA ILE A 235 -9.34 -11.15 23.78
C ILE A 235 -8.60 -11.14 22.44
N GLU A 236 -8.06 -12.29 22.07
CA GLU A 236 -7.63 -12.58 20.71
C GLU A 236 -8.70 -13.45 20.03
N LEU A 237 -9.00 -13.13 18.79
CA LEU A 237 -9.77 -14.02 17.94
C LEU A 237 -8.80 -14.80 17.05
N VAL A 238 -8.98 -16.12 16.99
CA VAL A 238 -8.17 -17.01 16.17
C VAL A 238 -9.08 -17.75 15.23
N THR A 239 -8.82 -17.67 13.93
CA THR A 239 -9.65 -18.36 12.95
C THR A 239 -9.40 -19.89 12.96
N GLY A 240 -10.25 -20.60 12.23
CA GLY A 240 -9.96 -21.93 11.70
C GLY A 240 -8.76 -21.90 10.76
N THR A 241 -8.39 -23.07 10.27
CA THR A 241 -7.20 -23.23 9.44
C THR A 241 -7.47 -22.83 7.98
N PHE A 242 -6.52 -22.11 7.42
CA PHE A 242 -6.35 -21.86 6.00
C PHE A 242 -5.27 -22.81 5.49
N HIS A 243 -5.50 -23.42 4.33
CA HIS A 243 -4.45 -24.13 3.62
C HIS A 243 -3.68 -23.10 2.79
N GLY A 244 -2.41 -22.95 3.12
CA GLY A 244 -1.45 -22.09 2.44
C GLY A 244 -1.32 -20.66 2.93
N LEU A 245 -0.08 -20.18 2.84
CA LEU A 245 0.36 -18.90 3.37
C LEU A 245 -0.27 -17.77 2.57
N SER A 246 -0.32 -17.92 1.25
CA SER A 246 -0.94 -16.98 0.32
C SER A 246 -2.42 -16.76 0.68
N ALA A 247 -3.14 -17.85 0.95
CA ALA A 247 -4.55 -17.77 1.35
C ALA A 247 -4.71 -17.06 2.70
N ALA A 248 -3.87 -17.38 3.68
CA ALA A 248 -3.88 -16.71 4.98
C ALA A 248 -3.53 -15.21 4.85
N LYS A 249 -2.48 -14.86 4.09
CA LYS A 249 -2.05 -13.47 3.83
C LYS A 249 -3.15 -12.65 3.17
N LYS A 250 -3.81 -13.18 2.14
CA LYS A 250 -4.94 -12.46 1.53
C LYS A 250 -6.04 -12.18 2.56
N ARG A 251 -6.39 -13.18 3.38
CA ARG A 251 -7.41 -12.98 4.42
C ARG A 251 -6.94 -11.95 5.44
N ALA A 252 -5.67 -11.97 5.83
CA ALA A 252 -5.10 -10.98 6.73
C ALA A 252 -5.17 -9.56 6.15
N LEU A 253 -4.76 -9.38 4.89
CA LEU A 253 -4.82 -8.11 4.17
C LEU A 253 -6.26 -7.63 4.00
N THR A 254 -7.21 -8.55 3.75
CA THR A 254 -8.64 -8.22 3.67
C THR A 254 -9.13 -7.64 4.98
N LEU A 255 -8.78 -8.26 6.12
CA LEU A 255 -9.16 -7.77 7.44
C LEU A 255 -8.50 -6.43 7.77
N LYS A 256 -7.19 -6.28 7.51
CA LYS A 256 -6.49 -5.00 7.66
C LYS A 256 -7.07 -3.89 6.76
N SER A 257 -7.64 -4.25 5.61
CA SER A 257 -8.28 -3.28 4.69
C SER A 257 -9.65 -2.80 5.15
N THR A 258 -10.30 -3.53 6.06
CA THR A 258 -11.65 -3.21 6.53
C THR A 258 -11.65 -2.55 7.89
N ASN A 259 -10.64 -2.84 8.72
CA ASN A 259 -10.51 -2.32 10.07
C ASN A 259 -9.02 -2.25 10.48
N ASP A 260 -8.69 -1.34 11.39
CA ASP A 260 -7.33 -1.15 11.94
C ASP A 260 -6.98 -2.20 13.00
N TRP A 261 -7.32 -3.47 12.74
CA TRP A 261 -7.02 -4.55 13.67
C TRP A 261 -5.58 -5.02 13.51
N GLU A 262 -4.93 -5.32 14.63
CA GLU A 262 -3.71 -6.13 14.61
C GLU A 262 -4.05 -7.51 14.05
N VAL A 263 -3.44 -7.85 12.91
CA VAL A 263 -3.59 -9.16 12.28
C VAL A 263 -2.22 -9.78 12.05
N ALA A 264 -2.07 -11.01 12.53
CA ALA A 264 -0.88 -11.84 12.31
C ALA A 264 -1.30 -13.22 11.81
N ILE A 265 -0.41 -13.89 11.07
CA ILE A 265 -0.62 -15.27 10.63
C ILE A 265 0.05 -16.17 11.65
N ILE A 266 -0.68 -17.12 12.22
CA ILE A 266 -0.09 -18.20 13.00
C ILE A 266 0.16 -19.35 12.05
N SER A 267 1.41 -19.75 11.86
CA SER A 267 1.74 -20.90 11.03
C SER A 267 1.83 -22.17 11.87
N GLU A 268 1.15 -23.23 11.42
CA GLU A 268 1.33 -24.59 11.92
C GLU A 268 2.46 -25.32 11.15
N TYR A 269 3.19 -24.62 10.28
CA TYR A 269 4.40 -25.15 9.66
C TYR A 269 5.42 -25.48 10.76
N ALA A 270 5.60 -26.78 10.98
CA ALA A 270 6.73 -27.31 11.68
C ALA A 270 7.81 -27.60 10.64
N PRO A 271 8.89 -26.80 10.55
CA PRO A 271 9.95 -27.07 9.59
C PRO A 271 10.42 -28.51 9.77
N PRO A 272 10.48 -29.31 8.69
CA PRO A 272 10.97 -30.67 8.77
C PRO A 272 12.39 -30.65 9.33
N LYS A 273 12.79 -31.71 10.04
CA LYS A 273 14.22 -31.92 10.32
C LYS A 273 14.89 -31.98 8.95
N ALA A 274 15.72 -30.99 8.64
CA ALA A 274 16.13 -30.68 7.28
C ALA A 274 16.64 -31.93 6.52
N GLU A 275 15.90 -32.34 5.49
CA GLU A 275 16.31 -33.25 4.42
C GLU A 275 15.71 -32.73 3.09
N ILE A 276 16.46 -32.88 1.99
CA ILE A 276 16.37 -32.10 0.73
C ILE A 276 15.58 -32.87 -0.37
N GLU A 277 14.76 -32.19 -1.20
CA GLU A 277 14.69 -32.26 -2.71
C GLU A 277 13.39 -31.68 -3.36
N ILE A 278 13.36 -31.63 -4.71
CA ILE A 278 13.10 -30.51 -5.68
C ILE A 278 11.72 -30.49 -6.44
N ALA A 279 11.17 -29.27 -6.66
CA ALA A 279 10.36 -28.60 -7.74
C ALA A 279 9.21 -29.22 -8.59
N SER A 280 8.11 -28.45 -8.87
CA SER A 280 7.68 -27.92 -10.23
C SER A 280 6.23 -27.29 -10.35
N GLU A 281 6.09 -26.31 -11.29
CA GLU A 281 5.05 -25.28 -11.64
C GLU A 281 3.60 -25.68 -12.09
N VAL A 282 2.59 -24.74 -12.01
CA VAL A 282 1.37 -24.62 -12.91
C VAL A 282 0.66 -23.21 -12.92
N GLN A 283 0.27 -22.68 -14.11
CA GLN A 283 -0.58 -21.46 -14.39
C GLN A 283 -2.09 -21.70 -14.73
N PRO A 284 -2.98 -20.65 -14.70
CA PRO A 284 -4.18 -20.59 -15.59
C PRO A 284 -4.61 -19.19 -16.18
N ASN A 285 -5.17 -19.20 -17.41
CA ASN A 285 -5.76 -18.07 -18.18
C ASN A 285 -7.07 -18.54 -18.92
N LYS A 286 -8.29 -18.37 -18.37
CA LYS A 286 -9.56 -18.89 -18.98
C LYS A 286 -10.83 -18.02 -18.85
N SER A 287 -10.78 -16.74 -18.44
CA SER A 287 -11.99 -16.01 -17.99
C SER A 287 -12.58 -14.93 -18.92
N TRP A 288 -11.95 -14.59 -20.06
CA TRP A 288 -12.42 -13.54 -20.98
C TRP A 288 -13.16 -14.08 -22.22
N ARG A 289 -14.18 -13.34 -22.68
CA ARG A 289 -14.97 -13.70 -23.86
C ARG A 289 -15.49 -12.46 -24.57
N GLN A 290 -15.57 -12.48 -25.91
CA GLN A 290 -16.12 -11.39 -26.71
C GLN A 290 -17.37 -11.83 -27.47
N GLU A 291 -18.41 -10.98 -27.50
CA GLU A 291 -19.57 -11.09 -28.39
C GLU A 291 -19.80 -9.76 -29.12
N GLY A 292 -19.55 -9.74 -30.43
CA GLY A 292 -19.63 -8.50 -31.21
C GLY A 292 -18.69 -7.45 -30.63
N THR A 293 -19.22 -6.30 -30.21
CA THR A 293 -18.47 -5.21 -29.58
C THR A 293 -18.39 -5.32 -28.05
N VAL A 294 -18.98 -6.35 -27.44
CA VAL A 294 -19.01 -6.48 -25.98
C VAL A 294 -17.96 -7.49 -25.51
N LEU A 295 -17.09 -7.06 -24.61
CA LEU A 295 -16.13 -7.89 -23.89
C LEU A 295 -16.72 -8.26 -22.53
N TYR A 296 -16.66 -9.54 -22.19
CA TYR A 296 -17.11 -10.09 -20.92
C TYR A 296 -15.92 -10.67 -20.14
N LEU A 297 -15.93 -10.44 -18.82
CA LEU A 297 -15.10 -11.16 -17.86
C LEU A 297 -16.02 -11.96 -16.94
N GLU A 298 -15.85 -13.28 -16.95
CA GLU A 298 -16.47 -14.16 -15.97
C GLU A 298 -15.68 -14.09 -14.66
N THR A 299 -16.26 -13.47 -13.64
CA THR A 299 -15.68 -13.45 -12.28
C THR A 299 -16.24 -14.59 -11.45
N PRO A 300 -15.65 -14.94 -10.28
CA PRO A 300 -16.20 -15.98 -9.41
C PRO A 300 -17.63 -15.72 -8.90
N TRP A 301 -18.15 -14.49 -9.01
CA TRP A 301 -19.44 -14.09 -8.43
C TRP A 301 -20.45 -13.61 -9.46
N THR A 302 -19.98 -12.94 -10.50
CA THR A 302 -20.84 -12.29 -11.49
C THR A 302 -20.11 -12.12 -12.81
N GLU A 303 -20.86 -11.97 -13.90
CA GLU A 303 -20.30 -11.56 -15.19
C GLU A 303 -20.29 -10.03 -15.25
N ILE A 304 -19.15 -9.46 -15.62
CA ILE A 304 -19.04 -8.03 -15.93
C ILE A 304 -18.72 -7.83 -17.39
N HIS A 305 -19.07 -6.65 -17.91
CA HIS A 305 -18.91 -6.35 -19.33
C HIS A 305 -18.33 -4.97 -19.61
N PHE A 306 -17.83 -4.83 -20.84
CA PHE A 306 -17.31 -3.61 -21.43
C PHE A 306 -17.79 -3.50 -22.89
N GLU A 307 -18.49 -2.43 -23.23
CA GLU A 307 -18.86 -2.12 -24.62
C GLU A 307 -17.67 -1.44 -25.31
N MET A 308 -16.89 -2.24 -26.05
CA MET A 308 -15.63 -1.84 -26.69
C MET A 308 -15.89 -1.09 -28.01
N PRO A 309 -14.96 -0.23 -28.47
CA PRO A 309 -15.08 0.46 -29.75
C PRO A 309 -15.16 -0.49 -30.93
N GLU A 310 -15.81 -0.05 -32.01
CA GLU A 310 -15.83 -0.78 -33.27
C GLU A 310 -14.39 -1.03 -33.77
N GLY A 311 -14.10 -2.27 -34.14
CA GLY A 311 -12.77 -2.71 -34.56
C GLY A 311 -11.86 -3.21 -33.44
N TRP A 312 -12.23 -3.03 -32.16
CA TRP A 312 -11.52 -3.68 -31.05
C TRP A 312 -11.75 -5.20 -31.08
N SER A 313 -10.71 -5.99 -30.79
CA SER A 313 -10.76 -7.44 -30.78
C SER A 313 -9.96 -8.02 -29.62
N LEU A 314 -10.58 -8.97 -28.91
CA LEU A 314 -9.95 -9.76 -27.85
C LEU A 314 -8.76 -10.56 -28.40
N GLU A 315 -8.88 -11.10 -29.62
CA GLU A 315 -7.80 -11.87 -30.26
C GLU A 315 -6.58 -11.01 -30.60
N MET A 316 -6.77 -9.70 -30.78
CA MET A 316 -5.71 -8.74 -31.08
C MET A 316 -5.18 -8.02 -29.84
N THR A 317 -5.74 -8.31 -28.66
CA THR A 317 -5.34 -7.69 -27.39
C THR A 317 -4.29 -8.55 -26.70
N HIS A 318 -3.16 -7.95 -26.34
CA HIS A 318 -2.06 -8.66 -25.70
C HIS A 318 -2.50 -9.27 -24.36
N PRO A 319 -2.15 -10.55 -24.07
CA PRO A 319 -2.55 -11.23 -22.83
C PRO A 319 -2.19 -10.48 -21.54
N ASP A 320 -1.06 -9.78 -21.52
CA ASP A 320 -0.64 -8.95 -20.38
C ASP A 320 -1.64 -7.86 -20.01
N LEU A 321 -2.31 -7.22 -20.98
CA LEU A 321 -3.33 -6.22 -20.70
C LEU A 321 -4.54 -6.87 -20.02
N LEU A 322 -4.91 -8.08 -20.45
CA LEU A 322 -6.00 -8.84 -19.84
C LEU A 322 -5.65 -9.29 -18.43
N LYS A 323 -4.41 -9.76 -18.21
CA LYS A 323 -3.90 -10.21 -16.91
C LYS A 323 -3.84 -9.06 -15.89
N VAL A 324 -3.33 -7.90 -16.29
CA VAL A 324 -3.31 -6.70 -15.44
C VAL A 324 -4.72 -6.14 -15.24
N ALA A 325 -5.59 -6.21 -16.25
CA ALA A 325 -7.01 -5.84 -16.10
C ALA A 325 -7.72 -6.73 -15.07
N GLU A 326 -7.51 -8.05 -15.11
CA GLU A 326 -8.00 -8.97 -14.07
C GLU A 326 -7.48 -8.56 -12.69
N PHE A 327 -6.20 -8.25 -12.56
CA PHE A 327 -5.60 -7.84 -11.29
C PHE A 327 -6.28 -6.60 -10.71
N VAL A 328 -6.38 -5.52 -11.50
CA VAL A 328 -6.98 -4.27 -11.00
C VAL A 328 -8.50 -4.41 -10.74
N LEU A 329 -9.18 -5.33 -11.40
CA LEU A 329 -10.61 -5.59 -11.23
C LEU A 329 -10.94 -6.49 -10.04
N LEU A 330 -10.13 -7.52 -9.81
CA LEU A 330 -10.46 -8.62 -8.92
C LEU A 330 -9.64 -8.62 -7.62
N HIS A 331 -8.52 -7.90 -7.53
CA HIS A 331 -7.84 -7.66 -6.26
C HIS A 331 -8.70 -6.78 -5.34
N PRO A 332 -8.80 -7.05 -4.03
CA PRO A 332 -8.08 -8.08 -3.25
C PRO A 332 -8.86 -9.39 -3.08
N TRP A 333 -9.88 -9.68 -3.91
CA TRP A 333 -10.79 -10.82 -3.69
C TRP A 333 -10.38 -12.10 -4.43
N VAL A 334 -9.61 -11.99 -5.51
CA VAL A 334 -8.96 -13.11 -6.21
C VAL A 334 -7.44 -12.98 -6.10
N ASP A 335 -6.78 -14.07 -5.70
CA ASP A 335 -5.32 -14.14 -5.48
C ASP A 335 -4.67 -14.78 -6.69
N GLY A 336 -3.34 -14.67 -6.73
CA GLY A 336 -2.50 -15.34 -7.71
C GLY A 336 -2.73 -14.93 -9.15
N ILE A 337 -3.35 -13.77 -9.35
CA ILE A 337 -3.62 -13.23 -10.69
C ILE A 337 -2.30 -12.93 -11.40
N LEU A 338 -1.26 -12.52 -10.66
CA LEU A 338 0.05 -12.18 -11.22
C LEU A 338 1.11 -13.28 -11.00
N ASP A 339 0.75 -14.41 -10.40
CA ASP A 339 1.70 -15.49 -10.07
C ASP A 339 2.23 -16.15 -11.36
N ASP A 340 3.52 -16.48 -11.34
CA ASP A 340 4.26 -17.09 -12.46
C ASP A 340 4.13 -16.36 -13.81
N TRP A 341 3.65 -15.11 -13.80
CA TRP A 341 3.42 -14.32 -15.00
C TRP A 341 4.68 -13.56 -15.40
N LYS A 342 5.10 -13.76 -16.64
CA LYS A 342 6.24 -13.07 -17.24
C LYS A 342 5.73 -12.07 -18.29
N PRO A 343 5.74 -10.76 -18.00
CA PRO A 343 5.26 -9.75 -18.94
C PRO A 343 6.17 -9.67 -20.18
N SER A 344 5.56 -9.40 -21.32
CA SER A 344 6.20 -9.36 -22.64
C SER A 344 5.63 -8.30 -23.58
N ARG A 345 4.58 -7.57 -23.16
CA ARG A 345 4.01 -6.48 -23.96
C ARG A 345 5.00 -5.33 -24.11
N GLU A 346 5.24 -4.95 -25.35
CA GLU A 346 6.02 -3.75 -25.70
C GLU A 346 5.15 -2.47 -25.67
N PRO A 347 5.74 -1.30 -25.37
CA PRO A 347 5.03 -0.03 -25.38
C PRO A 347 4.63 0.39 -26.80
N GLY A 348 3.48 1.08 -26.90
CA GLY A 348 3.01 1.72 -28.12
C GLY A 348 3.68 3.07 -28.41
N SER A 349 2.95 3.98 -29.07
CA SER A 349 3.50 5.26 -29.52
C SER A 349 2.94 6.52 -28.87
N ARG A 350 1.83 6.43 -28.13
CA ARG A 350 1.15 7.59 -27.53
C ARG A 350 0.55 7.29 -26.15
N PRO A 351 0.29 8.30 -25.31
CA PRO A 351 -0.27 8.07 -23.98
C PRO A 351 -1.80 7.97 -24.00
N GLY A 352 -2.38 7.27 -23.02
CA GLY A 352 -3.81 7.25 -22.75
C GLY A 352 -4.19 7.98 -21.46
N LEU A 353 -5.42 8.48 -21.35
CA LEU A 353 -5.93 9.13 -20.15
C LEU A 353 -7.33 8.63 -19.79
N ALA A 354 -7.49 8.18 -18.55
CA ALA A 354 -8.79 7.94 -17.94
C ALA A 354 -9.44 9.30 -17.56
N LEU A 355 -10.17 9.88 -18.51
CA LEU A 355 -10.73 11.22 -18.41
C LEU A 355 -12.09 11.21 -17.70
N SER A 356 -12.18 11.67 -16.46
CA SER A 356 -13.44 11.65 -15.69
C SER A 356 -14.45 12.75 -16.04
N GLY A 357 -14.01 13.81 -16.74
CA GLY A 357 -14.77 15.05 -16.94
C GLY A 357 -14.71 16.05 -15.78
N GLY A 358 -14.04 15.69 -14.68
CA GLY A 358 -13.70 16.60 -13.58
C GLY A 358 -12.47 17.47 -13.88
N ILE A 359 -12.24 18.44 -13.00
CA ILE A 359 -11.18 19.46 -13.14
C ILE A 359 -9.79 18.82 -13.22
N ASP A 360 -9.45 17.93 -12.29
CA ASP A 360 -8.09 17.36 -12.19
C ASP A 360 -7.73 16.51 -13.42
N SER A 361 -8.66 15.69 -13.91
CA SER A 361 -8.43 14.92 -15.15
C SER A 361 -8.42 15.80 -16.40
N THR A 362 -9.10 16.95 -16.38
CA THR A 362 -9.05 17.93 -17.49
C THR A 362 -7.73 18.71 -17.47
N ALA A 363 -7.21 19.05 -16.29
CA ALA A 363 -5.87 19.62 -16.14
C ALA A 363 -4.80 18.63 -16.63
N ALA A 364 -4.91 17.35 -16.26
CA ALA A 364 -4.03 16.30 -16.78
C ALA A 364 -4.06 16.26 -18.31
N MET A 365 -5.25 16.26 -18.92
CA MET A 365 -5.43 16.29 -20.37
C MET A 365 -4.70 17.47 -21.04
N LEU A 366 -4.72 18.66 -20.43
CA LEU A 366 -4.10 19.87 -20.97
C LEU A 366 -2.55 19.83 -20.88
N LEU A 367 -2.02 19.21 -19.83
CA LEU A 367 -0.58 19.02 -19.65
C LEU A 367 -0.01 17.88 -20.52
N MET A 368 -0.81 16.88 -20.86
CA MET A 368 -0.39 15.76 -21.71
C MET A 368 -0.25 16.16 -23.19
N PRO A 369 0.44 15.35 -24.03
CA PRO A 369 0.52 15.57 -25.47
C PRO A 369 -0.85 15.62 -26.17
N ASP A 370 -0.98 16.37 -27.26
CA ASP A 370 -2.27 16.53 -27.97
C ASP A 370 -2.79 15.22 -28.58
N ASN A 371 -1.89 14.28 -28.91
CA ASN A 371 -2.23 12.97 -29.43
C ASN A 371 -2.70 11.98 -28.34
N THR A 372 -2.79 12.40 -27.06
CA THR A 372 -3.27 11.56 -25.94
C THR A 372 -4.66 11.02 -26.24
N ALA A 373 -4.83 9.70 -26.12
CA ALA A 373 -6.12 9.05 -26.27
C ALA A 373 -6.98 9.27 -25.01
N LEU A 374 -8.20 9.78 -25.18
CA LEU A 374 -9.12 10.08 -24.08
C LEU A 374 -10.16 8.98 -23.94
N VAL A 375 -10.22 8.35 -22.78
CA VAL A 375 -11.16 7.25 -22.50
C VAL A 375 -11.99 7.56 -21.26
N TYR A 376 -13.29 7.34 -21.34
CA TYR A 376 -14.24 7.50 -20.26
C TYR A 376 -14.89 6.17 -19.87
N ASN A 377 -14.86 5.87 -18.57
CA ASN A 377 -15.69 4.83 -17.97
C ASN A 377 -17.14 5.33 -17.84
N GLU A 378 -18.05 4.78 -18.63
CA GLU A 378 -19.47 5.07 -18.59
C GLU A 378 -20.21 3.96 -17.86
N ARG A 379 -20.97 4.31 -16.82
CA ARG A 379 -21.77 3.33 -16.08
C ARG A 379 -23.08 3.11 -16.82
N ASP A 380 -23.40 1.86 -17.10
CA ASP A 380 -24.68 1.45 -17.69
C ASP A 380 -25.58 0.67 -16.72
N PHE A 381 -25.26 0.76 -15.43
CA PHE A 381 -26.01 0.18 -14.32
C PHE A 381 -26.51 1.26 -13.35
N VAL A 382 -27.43 0.88 -12.47
CA VAL A 382 -28.03 1.81 -11.49
C VAL A 382 -26.96 2.30 -10.50
N SER A 383 -26.67 3.61 -10.53
CA SER A 383 -25.72 4.22 -9.60
C SER A 383 -26.09 5.66 -9.23
N GLY A 384 -25.46 6.17 -8.16
CA GLY A 384 -25.57 7.56 -7.74
C GLY A 384 -24.78 8.56 -8.60
N ILE A 385 -23.99 8.09 -9.57
CA ILE A 385 -23.24 8.93 -10.51
C ILE A 385 -24.09 9.26 -11.73
N LYS A 386 -24.01 10.53 -12.12
CA LYS A 386 -24.68 11.15 -13.26
C LYS A 386 -23.62 11.64 -14.26
N HIS A 387 -23.85 11.36 -15.54
CA HIS A 387 -22.85 11.51 -16.61
C HIS A 387 -23.00 12.83 -17.40
N GLU A 388 -24.09 13.56 -17.18
CA GLU A 388 -24.52 14.72 -17.97
C GLU A 388 -23.47 15.85 -18.00
N ASN A 389 -22.77 16.05 -16.88
CA ASN A 389 -21.67 17.01 -16.79
C ASN A 389 -20.43 16.57 -17.59
N ALA A 390 -20.05 15.29 -17.51
CA ALA A 390 -18.93 14.76 -18.29
C ALA A 390 -19.24 14.82 -19.79
N PHE A 391 -20.45 14.41 -20.20
CA PHE A 391 -20.88 14.47 -21.60
C PHE A 391 -20.91 15.90 -22.14
N ARG A 392 -21.25 16.90 -21.32
CA ARG A 392 -21.18 18.30 -21.72
C ARG A 392 -19.75 18.73 -22.07
N LEU A 393 -18.76 18.34 -21.25
CA LEU A 393 -17.35 18.59 -21.57
C LEU A 393 -16.95 17.85 -22.86
N PHE A 394 -17.27 16.57 -22.99
CA PHE A 394 -16.85 15.78 -24.15
C PHE A 394 -17.42 16.32 -25.46
N ASN A 395 -18.69 16.74 -25.46
CA ASN A 395 -19.31 17.38 -26.61
C ASN A 395 -18.62 18.71 -26.98
N HIS A 396 -18.14 19.46 -25.99
CA HIS A 396 -17.39 20.69 -26.23
C HIS A 396 -16.00 20.39 -26.78
N LEU A 397 -15.29 19.41 -26.23
CA LEU A 397 -13.98 18.94 -26.73
C LEU A 397 -14.05 18.46 -28.18
N SER A 398 -15.07 17.67 -28.52
CA SER A 398 -15.29 17.20 -29.90
C SER A 398 -15.55 18.38 -30.85
N LYS A 399 -16.50 19.26 -30.52
CA LYS A 399 -16.95 20.33 -31.42
C LYS A 399 -15.95 21.47 -31.60
N GLU A 400 -15.34 21.91 -30.50
CA GLU A 400 -14.49 23.12 -30.50
C GLU A 400 -13.00 22.79 -30.58
N HIS A 401 -12.58 21.60 -30.12
CA HIS A 401 -11.17 21.20 -30.10
C HIS A 401 -10.85 19.99 -30.99
N GLY A 402 -11.84 19.38 -31.65
CA GLY A 402 -11.64 18.18 -32.46
C GLY A 402 -11.12 16.97 -31.66
N ARG A 403 -11.32 16.97 -30.34
CA ARG A 403 -10.84 15.93 -29.44
C ARG A 403 -11.97 14.99 -29.05
N GLU A 404 -11.98 13.81 -29.65
CA GLU A 404 -12.93 12.75 -29.35
C GLU A 404 -12.60 12.04 -28.04
N VAL A 405 -13.65 11.68 -27.29
CA VAL A 405 -13.55 10.88 -26.06
C VAL A 405 -14.21 9.53 -26.30
N ILE A 406 -13.43 8.46 -26.18
CA ILE A 406 -13.92 7.09 -26.30
C ILE A 406 -14.67 6.74 -25.02
N ARG A 407 -15.96 6.44 -25.16
CA ARG A 407 -16.82 6.08 -24.02
C ARG A 407 -17.01 4.57 -24.02
N VAL A 408 -16.56 3.92 -22.96
CA VAL A 408 -16.72 2.47 -22.77
C VAL A 408 -17.76 2.26 -21.70
N LYS A 409 -18.91 1.68 -22.08
CA LYS A 409 -19.95 1.32 -21.11
C LYS A 409 -19.52 0.09 -20.33
N SER A 410 -19.68 0.10 -19.01
CA SER A 410 -19.30 -1.02 -18.17
C SER A 410 -20.04 -1.07 -16.84
N ASN A 411 -20.22 -2.29 -16.35
CA ASN A 411 -20.74 -2.57 -15.02
C ASN A 411 -19.68 -3.04 -14.01
N HIS A 412 -18.37 -3.01 -14.33
CA HIS A 412 -17.33 -3.62 -13.50
C HIS A 412 -17.30 -3.16 -12.03
N GLU A 413 -17.76 -1.95 -11.74
CA GLU A 413 -17.85 -1.41 -10.39
C GLU A 413 -18.87 -2.14 -9.49
N THR A 414 -19.71 -3.01 -10.08
CA THR A 414 -20.64 -3.89 -9.35
C THR A 414 -19.93 -5.08 -8.70
N ILE A 415 -18.68 -5.40 -9.05
CA ILE A 415 -17.92 -6.50 -8.39
C ILE A 415 -17.98 -6.36 -6.87
N ARG A 416 -17.80 -5.13 -6.37
CA ARG A 416 -17.86 -4.77 -4.95
C ARG A 416 -19.14 -5.18 -4.24
N THR A 417 -20.28 -5.22 -4.95
CA THR A 417 -21.56 -5.55 -4.32
C THR A 417 -21.66 -7.01 -3.92
N ASN A 418 -20.87 -7.89 -4.56
CA ASN A 418 -20.73 -9.29 -4.15
C ASN A 418 -19.98 -9.45 -2.81
N HIS A 419 -19.41 -8.36 -2.28
CA HIS A 419 -18.65 -8.31 -1.03
C HIS A 419 -19.25 -7.34 -0.01
N GLY A 420 -20.57 -7.09 -0.09
CA GLY A 420 -21.28 -6.18 0.83
C GLY A 420 -20.86 -4.70 0.74
N LYS A 421 -20.02 -4.33 -0.24
CA LYS A 421 -19.56 -2.95 -0.44
C LYS A 421 -20.46 -2.23 -1.44
N ALA A 422 -20.58 -0.92 -1.29
CA ALA A 422 -21.22 -0.08 -2.30
C ALA A 422 -20.46 -0.14 -3.64
N VAL A 423 -21.17 0.11 -4.75
CA VAL A 423 -20.59 0.20 -6.10
C VAL A 423 -19.43 1.19 -6.13
N GLY A 424 -18.35 0.82 -6.80
CA GLY A 424 -17.11 1.59 -6.87
C GLY A 424 -15.96 0.77 -7.43
N PHE A 425 -14.74 1.31 -7.36
CA PHE A 425 -13.54 0.64 -7.84
C PHE A 425 -12.99 -0.37 -6.81
N SER A 426 -12.58 -1.54 -7.29
CA SER A 426 -11.96 -2.63 -6.52
C SER A 426 -10.57 -2.27 -6.01
N THR A 427 -9.81 -1.62 -6.89
CA THR A 427 -8.50 -1.03 -6.65
C THR A 427 -8.49 0.40 -7.17
N ASP A 428 -7.45 1.17 -6.84
CA ASP A 428 -7.32 2.54 -7.33
C ASP A 428 -7.27 2.65 -8.85
N TYR A 429 -6.69 1.67 -9.56
CA TYR A 429 -6.58 1.68 -11.02
C TYR A 429 -7.70 0.94 -11.76
N ALA A 430 -8.67 0.35 -11.05
CA ALA A 430 -9.89 -0.13 -11.70
C ALA A 430 -10.64 1.02 -12.41
N CYS A 431 -10.44 2.27 -11.96
CA CYS A 431 -10.98 3.45 -12.64
C CYS A 431 -10.42 3.72 -14.05
N ALA A 432 -9.29 3.09 -14.39
CA ALA A 432 -8.60 3.23 -15.67
C ALA A 432 -8.55 1.92 -16.46
N VAL A 433 -9.29 0.88 -16.04
CA VAL A 433 -9.25 -0.45 -16.68
C VAL A 433 -9.59 -0.41 -18.17
N GLN A 434 -10.46 0.52 -18.59
CA GLN A 434 -10.81 0.70 -19.99
C GLN A 434 -9.61 1.20 -20.81
N VAL A 435 -8.75 2.03 -20.22
CA VAL A 435 -7.51 2.48 -20.87
C VAL A 435 -6.54 1.31 -21.02
N ILE A 436 -6.45 0.45 -19.99
CA ILE A 436 -5.62 -0.76 -20.01
C ILE A 436 -6.11 -1.72 -21.12
N LEU A 437 -7.41 -2.04 -21.15
CA LEU A 437 -8.01 -2.93 -22.15
C LEU A 437 -7.92 -2.40 -23.59
N LEU A 438 -7.84 -1.07 -23.76
CA LEU A 438 -7.66 -0.43 -25.06
C LEU A 438 -6.19 -0.21 -25.44
N GLY A 439 -5.23 -0.70 -24.63
CA GLY A 439 -3.80 -0.47 -24.78
C GLY A 439 -3.30 -0.67 -26.21
N ASP A 440 -3.52 -1.85 -26.80
CA ASP A 440 -3.01 -2.13 -28.15
C ASP A 440 -3.87 -1.50 -29.25
N PHE A 441 -5.19 -1.48 -29.06
CA PHE A 441 -6.12 -0.87 -30.02
C PHE A 441 -5.83 0.62 -30.22
N LEU A 442 -5.42 1.31 -29.15
CA LEU A 442 -5.06 2.72 -29.19
C LEU A 442 -3.56 2.96 -29.31
N ASP A 443 -2.74 1.91 -29.41
CA ASP A 443 -1.28 1.99 -29.49
C ASP A 443 -0.66 2.79 -28.33
N LEU A 444 -1.03 2.40 -27.10
CA LEU A 444 -0.67 3.09 -25.87
C LEU A 444 0.71 2.70 -25.35
N ASP A 445 1.46 3.70 -24.94
CA ASP A 445 2.81 3.58 -24.33
C ASP A 445 2.85 3.91 -22.84
N SER A 446 1.74 4.41 -22.31
CA SER A 446 1.56 4.84 -20.94
C SER A 446 0.09 5.15 -20.70
N PHE A 447 -0.32 5.22 -19.44
CA PHE A 447 -1.67 5.66 -19.10
C PHE A 447 -1.69 6.60 -17.90
N ALA A 448 -2.67 7.50 -17.89
CA ALA A 448 -2.79 8.56 -16.91
C ALA A 448 -4.13 8.56 -16.19
N THR A 449 -4.15 9.14 -14.99
CA THR A 449 -5.36 9.58 -14.30
C THR A 449 -5.20 11.04 -13.86
N GLY A 450 -6.28 11.67 -13.40
CA GLY A 450 -6.23 13.03 -12.84
C GLY A 450 -5.93 13.01 -11.34
N MET A 451 -4.84 12.39 -10.89
CA MET A 451 -4.48 12.29 -9.48
C MET A 451 -3.66 13.51 -9.02
N PRO A 452 -4.24 14.44 -8.22
CA PRO A 452 -3.54 15.66 -7.81
C PRO A 452 -2.59 15.42 -6.61
N LEU A 453 -1.84 16.46 -6.24
CA LEU A 453 -0.91 16.50 -5.10
C LEU A 453 -1.54 15.99 -3.80
N GLU A 454 -2.79 16.35 -3.53
CA GLU A 454 -3.52 15.94 -2.32
C GLU A 454 -3.73 14.43 -2.25
N ASN A 455 -3.85 13.76 -3.40
CA ASN A 455 -3.99 12.32 -3.45
C ASN A 455 -2.64 11.63 -3.54
N SER A 456 -1.59 12.28 -4.05
CA SER A 456 -0.26 11.70 -4.16
C SER A 456 0.54 11.88 -2.88
N TYR A 457 0.82 13.12 -2.47
CA TYR A 457 1.81 13.43 -1.42
C TYR A 457 1.18 13.82 -0.07
N LEU A 458 -0.14 13.83 0.06
CA LEU A 458 -0.82 14.08 1.35
C LEU A 458 -1.68 12.87 1.78
N TYR A 459 -1.23 12.14 2.79
CA TYR A 459 -2.01 11.08 3.44
C TYR A 459 -3.30 11.66 4.04
N HIS A 460 -4.44 11.22 3.49
CA HIS A 460 -5.78 11.76 3.75
C HIS A 460 -5.91 13.30 3.68
N GLY A 461 -4.94 13.96 3.03
CA GLY A 461 -4.83 15.41 2.92
C GLY A 461 -4.29 16.14 4.16
N TYR A 462 -3.89 15.46 5.23
CA TYR A 462 -3.48 16.13 6.48
C TYR A 462 -2.00 15.95 6.85
N ARG A 463 -1.33 14.92 6.32
CA ARG A 463 0.08 14.60 6.60
C ARG A 463 0.83 14.32 5.31
N TYR A 464 2.06 14.79 5.19
CA TYR A 464 2.95 14.48 4.09
C TYR A 464 3.23 12.97 4.03
N ARG A 465 3.30 12.43 2.82
CA ARG A 465 3.83 11.09 2.57
C ARG A 465 4.77 11.12 1.37
N ASP A 466 5.84 10.36 1.46
CA ASP A 466 6.67 10.10 0.27
C ASP A 466 5.92 9.14 -0.65
N PHE A 467 5.25 9.71 -1.67
CA PHE A 467 4.45 8.94 -2.59
C PHE A 467 5.28 7.94 -3.41
N LYS A 468 6.52 8.31 -3.79
CA LYS A 468 7.43 7.47 -4.58
C LYS A 468 7.84 6.22 -3.80
N ARG A 469 7.88 6.32 -2.47
CA ARG A 469 8.17 5.19 -1.56
C ARG A 469 6.93 4.45 -1.08
N SER A 470 5.72 4.92 -1.37
CA SER A 470 4.48 4.27 -0.91
C SER A 470 4.29 2.89 -1.54
N TRP A 471 3.63 1.97 -0.82
CA TRP A 471 3.22 0.65 -1.35
C TRP A 471 2.53 0.77 -2.70
N PHE A 472 1.62 1.76 -2.82
CA PHE A 472 0.89 2.04 -4.04
C PHE A 472 1.83 2.22 -5.24
N TRP A 473 2.84 3.08 -5.11
CA TRP A 473 3.74 3.39 -6.21
C TRP A 473 4.71 2.23 -6.50
N ARG A 474 5.22 1.56 -5.46
CA ARG A 474 6.10 0.40 -5.63
C ARG A 474 5.41 -0.74 -6.37
N LEU A 475 4.15 -1.02 -6.03
CA LEU A 475 3.35 -2.05 -6.69
C LEU A 475 2.98 -1.65 -8.12
N TYR A 476 2.19 -0.58 -8.28
CA TYR A 476 1.62 -0.25 -9.58
C TYR A 476 2.66 0.32 -10.55
N GLY A 477 3.64 1.08 -10.04
CA GLY A 477 4.72 1.62 -10.88
C GLY A 477 5.50 0.52 -11.58
N ALA A 478 5.96 -0.49 -10.83
CA ALA A 478 6.67 -1.64 -11.39
C ALA A 478 5.77 -2.49 -12.30
N LEU A 479 4.53 -2.77 -11.86
CA LEU A 479 3.57 -3.58 -12.61
C LEU A 479 3.25 -3.00 -13.99
N PHE A 480 2.97 -1.71 -14.06
CA PHE A 480 2.58 -1.07 -15.32
C PHE A 480 3.79 -0.79 -16.21
N GLN A 481 4.96 -0.51 -15.62
CA GLN A 481 6.22 -0.40 -16.35
C GLN A 481 6.58 -1.73 -17.04
N SER A 482 6.31 -2.87 -16.41
CA SER A 482 6.71 -4.19 -16.94
C SER A 482 5.94 -4.60 -18.19
N ILE A 483 4.75 -4.03 -18.45
CA ILE A 483 3.92 -4.30 -19.63
C ILE A 483 3.96 -3.18 -20.68
N GLY A 484 4.98 -2.33 -20.64
CA GLY A 484 5.12 -1.20 -21.56
C GLY A 484 3.98 -0.18 -21.46
N LEU A 485 3.38 -0.05 -20.27
CA LEU A 485 2.29 0.90 -20.03
C LEU A 485 2.52 1.71 -18.73
N PRO A 486 3.70 2.30 -18.49
CA PRO A 486 4.00 3.04 -17.26
C PRO A 486 2.95 4.10 -16.93
N ILE A 487 2.80 4.34 -15.63
CA ILE A 487 1.87 5.34 -15.10
C ILE A 487 2.39 6.74 -15.45
N PHE A 488 1.52 7.56 -16.04
CA PHE A 488 1.78 8.96 -16.37
C PHE A 488 0.87 9.86 -15.52
N GLN A 489 1.40 10.45 -14.43
CA GLN A 489 0.63 11.32 -13.51
C GLN A 489 1.02 12.81 -13.63
N PRO A 490 0.60 13.52 -14.69
CA PRO A 490 1.07 14.89 -14.99
C PRO A 490 0.70 15.94 -13.93
N VAL A 491 -0.28 15.64 -13.07
CA VAL A 491 -0.78 16.55 -12.02
C VAL A 491 -0.45 16.08 -10.60
N ALA A 492 0.36 15.03 -10.41
CA ALA A 492 0.72 14.53 -9.07
C ALA A 492 1.46 15.55 -8.19
N GLY A 493 2.12 16.55 -8.80
CA GLY A 493 2.74 17.67 -8.10
C GLY A 493 1.87 18.92 -8.00
N CYS A 494 0.66 18.90 -8.56
CA CYS A 494 -0.23 20.05 -8.66
C CYS A 494 -1.34 19.94 -7.62
N SER A 495 -1.50 20.95 -6.79
CA SER A 495 -2.68 21.06 -5.91
C SER A 495 -3.97 21.21 -6.74
N GLU A 496 -5.12 21.04 -6.10
CA GLU A 496 -6.40 21.31 -6.74
C GLU A 496 -6.59 22.79 -7.13
N GLU A 497 -5.84 23.73 -6.52
CA GLU A 497 -5.83 25.13 -6.96
C GLU A 497 -5.10 25.26 -8.31
N ILE A 498 -3.97 24.57 -8.47
CA ILE A 498 -3.22 24.58 -9.73
C ILE A 498 -4.03 23.88 -10.83
N THR A 499 -4.71 22.77 -10.53
CA THR A 499 -5.57 22.13 -11.54
C THR A 499 -6.75 23.01 -11.95
N ASN A 500 -7.34 23.78 -11.02
CA ASN A 500 -8.34 24.80 -11.34
C ASN A 500 -7.75 25.89 -12.27
N LEU A 501 -6.58 26.42 -11.94
CA LEU A 501 -5.91 27.46 -12.72
C LEU A 501 -5.65 27.00 -14.16
N ILE A 502 -5.08 25.80 -14.34
CA ILE A 502 -4.81 25.22 -15.66
C ILE A 502 -6.11 25.16 -16.49
N VAL A 503 -7.19 24.66 -15.91
CA VAL A 503 -8.48 24.54 -16.61
C VAL A 503 -9.10 25.91 -16.91
N GLN A 504 -8.95 26.87 -15.99
CA GLN A 504 -9.45 28.24 -16.16
C GLN A 504 -8.71 29.01 -17.26
N GLU A 505 -7.38 28.95 -17.31
CA GLU A 505 -6.57 29.63 -18.33
C GLU A 505 -6.72 29.03 -19.73
N ASN A 506 -7.35 27.85 -19.84
CA ASN A 506 -7.70 27.21 -21.10
C ASN A 506 -9.21 27.32 -21.42
N ASP A 507 -9.94 28.23 -20.78
CA ASP A 507 -11.37 28.49 -21.02
C ASP A 507 -12.30 27.26 -20.85
N LEU A 508 -11.88 26.25 -20.07
CA LEU A 508 -12.63 25.01 -19.84
C LEU A 508 -13.33 24.94 -18.48
N ILE A 509 -13.19 25.97 -17.63
CA ILE A 509 -13.72 25.95 -16.26
C ILE A 509 -15.25 25.83 -16.18
N ASP A 510 -15.95 26.40 -17.17
CA ASP A 510 -17.40 26.30 -17.25
C ASP A 510 -17.86 24.91 -17.66
N TYR A 511 -16.99 24.08 -18.25
CA TYR A 511 -17.32 22.75 -18.79
C TYR A 511 -16.82 21.61 -17.90
N ALA A 512 -15.61 21.71 -17.36
CA ALA A 512 -15.04 20.71 -16.47
C ALA A 512 -15.73 20.75 -15.11
N GLN A 513 -16.54 19.74 -14.81
CA GLN A 513 -17.41 19.74 -13.64
C GLN A 513 -17.25 18.46 -12.84
N SER A 514 -16.75 18.61 -11.60
CA SER A 514 -16.52 17.46 -10.70
C SER A 514 -17.80 16.92 -10.05
N CYS A 515 -18.94 17.59 -10.25
CA CYS A 515 -20.22 17.18 -9.69
C CYS A 515 -20.81 15.99 -10.45
N ILE A 516 -20.83 14.85 -9.78
CA ILE A 516 -21.39 13.57 -10.26
C ILE A 516 -22.86 13.35 -9.89
N ARG A 517 -23.57 14.37 -9.36
CA ARG A 517 -24.94 14.23 -8.84
C ARG A 517 -26.00 15.02 -9.62
N SER A 518 -25.58 15.86 -10.57
CA SER A 518 -26.51 16.68 -11.36
C SER A 518 -26.99 15.93 -12.58
N LEU A 519 -28.31 15.95 -12.82
CA LEU A 519 -28.92 15.51 -14.08
C LEU A 519 -29.03 16.63 -15.11
N GLU A 520 -28.77 17.87 -14.72
CA GLU A 520 -28.81 19.02 -15.60
C GLU A 520 -27.37 19.36 -16.02
N PRO A 521 -27.04 19.29 -17.33
CA PRO A 521 -25.73 19.63 -17.85
C PRO A 521 -25.31 21.05 -17.47
N GLY A 522 -24.13 21.17 -16.86
CA GLY A 522 -23.57 22.45 -16.40
C GLY A 522 -24.07 22.93 -15.05
N SER A 523 -25.02 22.23 -14.45
CA SER A 523 -25.43 22.47 -13.07
C SER A 523 -24.63 21.60 -12.09
N VAL A 524 -24.42 22.13 -10.89
CA VAL A 524 -23.81 21.44 -9.75
C VAL A 524 -24.84 21.26 -8.63
N CYS A 525 -24.72 20.22 -7.82
CA CYS A 525 -25.67 20.02 -6.72
C CYS A 525 -25.46 20.98 -5.53
N GLY A 526 -24.29 21.63 -5.44
CA GLY A 526 -23.97 22.64 -4.42
C GLY A 526 -23.93 22.17 -2.97
N ARG A 527 -24.18 20.87 -2.72
CA ARG A 527 -24.44 20.30 -1.38
C ARG A 527 -23.60 19.08 -1.02
N CYS A 528 -22.77 18.58 -1.93
CA CYS A 528 -21.84 17.48 -1.66
C CYS A 528 -20.44 18.00 -1.28
N TRP A 529 -19.62 17.15 -0.65
CA TRP A 529 -18.27 17.50 -0.25
C TRP A 529 -17.39 17.98 -1.41
N LYS A 530 -17.46 17.30 -2.56
CA LYS A 530 -16.70 17.67 -3.76
C LYS A 530 -17.09 19.06 -4.28
N CYS A 531 -18.40 19.36 -4.36
CA CYS A 531 -18.87 20.70 -4.75
C CYS A 531 -18.42 21.74 -3.73
N PHE A 532 -18.56 21.46 -2.44
CA PHE A 532 -18.16 22.40 -1.40
C PHE A 532 -16.68 22.77 -1.48
N ARG A 533 -15.78 21.78 -1.61
CA ARG A 533 -14.33 22.01 -1.68
C ARG A 533 -13.87 22.60 -3.01
N LYS A 534 -14.46 22.22 -4.15
CA LYS A 534 -14.03 22.73 -5.47
C LYS A 534 -14.67 24.06 -5.85
N ASN A 535 -15.94 24.26 -5.51
CA ASN A 535 -16.67 25.48 -5.87
C ASN A 535 -16.39 26.64 -4.91
N SER A 536 -15.91 26.34 -3.69
CA SER A 536 -15.42 27.35 -2.75
C SER A 536 -14.26 28.15 -3.34
N MET A 537 -13.31 27.47 -4.01
CA MET A 537 -12.18 28.10 -4.70
C MET A 537 -12.65 29.03 -5.83
N LEU A 538 -13.72 28.64 -6.53
CA LEU A 538 -14.34 29.40 -7.62
C LEU A 538 -15.36 30.46 -7.15
N LYS A 539 -15.48 30.73 -5.85
CA LYS A 539 -16.46 31.67 -5.25
C LYS A 539 -17.91 31.45 -5.70
N SER A 540 -18.24 30.23 -6.09
CA SER A 540 -19.56 29.83 -6.59
C SER A 540 -20.54 29.55 -5.44
N ASN A 541 -21.84 29.44 -5.73
CA ASN A 541 -22.86 29.20 -4.69
C ASN A 541 -22.72 27.80 -4.07
N TRP A 542 -22.63 27.73 -2.75
CA TRP A 542 -22.65 26.50 -1.94
C TRP A 542 -23.45 26.74 -0.65
N GLN A 543 -23.91 25.65 -0.04
CA GLN A 543 -24.57 25.69 1.26
C GLN A 543 -24.06 24.53 2.12
N VAL A 544 -23.83 24.78 3.41
CA VAL A 544 -23.53 23.71 4.37
C VAL A 544 -24.76 22.82 4.52
N GLY A 545 -24.77 21.71 3.79
CA GLY A 545 -25.72 20.62 3.97
C GLY A 545 -25.21 19.59 4.99
N THR A 546 -26.01 18.56 5.25
CA THR A 546 -25.71 17.49 6.22
C THR A 546 -24.35 16.82 5.97
N GLU A 547 -24.04 16.47 4.71
CA GLU A 547 -22.76 15.83 4.35
C GLU A 547 -21.56 16.72 4.67
N ILE A 548 -21.68 18.02 4.36
CA ILE A 548 -20.61 19.00 4.58
C ILE A 548 -20.41 19.23 6.07
N ASP A 549 -21.49 19.41 6.84
CA ASP A 549 -21.41 19.56 8.29
C ASP A 549 -20.74 18.34 8.97
N ILE A 550 -21.09 17.11 8.56
CA ILE A 550 -20.46 15.89 9.07
C ILE A 550 -18.96 15.91 8.81
N PHE A 551 -18.52 16.19 7.58
CA PHE A 551 -17.09 16.15 7.24
C PHE A 551 -16.29 17.30 7.87
N LEU A 552 -16.89 18.48 8.06
CA LEU A 552 -16.25 19.59 8.78
C LEU A 552 -16.03 19.30 10.28
N ARG A 553 -16.80 18.37 10.86
CA ARG A 553 -16.68 17.94 12.26
C ARG A 553 -15.70 16.78 12.47
N LYS A 554 -15.30 16.08 11.40
CA LYS A 554 -14.35 14.96 11.53
C LYS A 554 -12.97 15.47 11.91
N VAL A 555 -12.32 14.74 12.81
CA VAL A 555 -10.91 14.91 13.18
C VAL A 555 -10.22 13.57 12.91
N PRO A 556 -9.20 13.49 12.03
CA PRO A 556 -8.69 14.55 11.15
C PRO A 556 -9.74 15.12 10.19
N LEU A 557 -9.58 16.39 9.79
CA LEU A 557 -10.40 17.02 8.78
C LEU A 557 -10.21 16.31 7.44
N LYS A 558 -11.32 15.94 6.79
CA LYS A 558 -11.27 15.22 5.51
C LYS A 558 -10.55 16.07 4.45
N GLN A 559 -9.48 15.57 3.85
CA GLN A 559 -8.69 16.32 2.85
C GLN A 559 -8.23 17.68 3.40
N ALA A 560 -7.67 17.68 4.61
CA ALA A 560 -7.49 18.85 5.45
C ALA A 560 -6.80 20.05 4.74
N ALA A 561 -5.63 19.86 4.14
CA ALA A 561 -4.86 20.93 3.50
C ALA A 561 -5.67 21.68 2.42
N ALA A 562 -6.19 20.95 1.42
CA ALA A 562 -7.03 21.55 0.38
C ALA A 562 -8.32 22.16 0.94
N THR A 563 -8.88 21.57 1.99
CA THR A 563 -10.09 22.08 2.62
C THR A 563 -9.83 23.41 3.34
N ILE A 564 -8.78 23.50 4.17
CA ILE A 564 -8.35 24.72 4.86
C ILE A 564 -7.98 25.79 3.85
N TYR A 565 -7.19 25.44 2.82
CA TYR A 565 -6.80 26.34 1.76
C TYR A 565 -8.02 26.92 1.03
N SER A 566 -8.99 26.07 0.70
CA SER A 566 -10.24 26.53 0.10
C SER A 566 -11.01 27.52 0.99
N PHE A 567 -10.96 27.37 2.32
CA PHE A 567 -11.61 28.31 3.25
C PHE A 567 -10.90 29.65 3.31
N GLN A 568 -9.57 29.66 3.25
CA GLN A 568 -8.78 30.88 3.17
C GLN A 568 -9.14 31.69 1.91
N ARG A 569 -9.36 31.00 0.77
CA ARG A 569 -9.86 31.63 -0.47
C ARG A 569 -11.30 32.18 -0.38
N MET A 570 -12.07 31.71 0.60
CA MET A 570 -13.43 32.19 0.90
C MET A 570 -13.49 33.29 1.95
N ALA A 571 -12.34 33.77 2.46
CA ALA A 571 -12.30 34.81 3.49
C ALA A 571 -13.24 35.98 3.16
N ASP A 572 -13.89 36.53 4.18
CA ASP A 572 -14.77 37.68 3.98
C ASP A 572 -13.97 38.89 3.44
N ARG A 573 -14.65 39.96 3.02
CA ARG A 573 -13.98 41.17 2.49
C ARG A 573 -12.96 41.81 3.46
N LYS A 574 -12.92 41.37 4.72
CA LYS A 574 -11.97 41.81 5.75
C LYS A 574 -10.93 40.74 6.10
N GLY A 575 -10.83 39.66 5.31
CA GLY A 575 -9.88 38.57 5.53
C GLY A 575 -10.25 37.60 6.66
N ARG A 576 -11.52 37.58 7.11
CA ARG A 576 -11.95 36.77 8.28
C ARG A 576 -12.70 35.52 7.88
N ILE A 577 -12.72 34.53 8.79
CA ILE A 577 -13.51 33.29 8.66
C ILE A 577 -14.98 33.62 8.34
N PRO A 578 -15.53 33.08 7.23
CA PRO A 578 -16.94 33.19 6.90
C PRO A 578 -17.85 32.75 8.05
N LYS A 579 -18.95 33.47 8.30
CA LYS A 579 -19.84 33.19 9.46
C LYS A 579 -20.31 31.75 9.54
N SER A 580 -20.57 31.11 8.39
CA SER A 580 -21.01 29.72 8.29
C SER A 580 -19.94 28.70 8.65
N LEU A 581 -18.65 29.08 8.66
CA LEU A 581 -17.53 28.18 8.99
C LEU A 581 -17.00 28.37 10.43
N ARG A 582 -17.39 29.46 11.11
CA ARG A 582 -17.00 29.73 12.52
C ARG A 582 -17.41 28.66 13.52
N PRO A 583 -18.51 27.89 13.35
CA PRO A 583 -18.87 26.83 14.29
C PRO A 583 -17.93 25.61 14.31
N TYR A 584 -16.92 25.54 13.43
CA TYR A 584 -16.03 24.38 13.31
C TYR A 584 -14.64 24.71 13.89
N PRO A 585 -14.26 24.15 15.05
CA PRO A 585 -13.04 24.54 15.77
C PRO A 585 -11.76 24.40 14.94
N GLN A 586 -11.64 23.33 14.13
CA GLN A 586 -10.49 23.10 13.25
C GLN A 586 -10.30 24.21 12.21
N VAL A 587 -11.38 24.87 11.79
CA VAL A 587 -11.28 26.01 10.86
C VAL A 587 -10.59 27.19 11.55
N GLU A 588 -10.91 27.45 12.82
CA GLU A 588 -10.26 28.50 13.60
C GLU A 588 -8.81 28.15 13.92
N GLU A 589 -8.56 26.90 14.34
CA GLU A 589 -7.25 26.36 14.66
C GLU A 589 -6.25 26.51 13.51
N PHE A 590 -6.64 26.10 12.30
CA PHE A 590 -5.76 26.13 11.13
C PHE A 590 -5.93 27.36 10.23
N TRP A 591 -6.76 28.34 10.61
CA TRP A 591 -7.08 29.49 9.74
C TRP A 591 -5.85 30.25 9.24
N ASN A 592 -4.88 30.45 10.14
CA ASN A 592 -3.67 31.26 9.89
C ASN A 592 -2.49 30.41 9.39
N LEU A 593 -2.69 29.14 9.06
CA LEU A 593 -1.64 28.29 8.53
C LEU A 593 -1.19 28.80 7.16
N ASP A 594 0.12 28.91 6.96
CA ASP A 594 0.66 29.24 5.64
C ASP A 594 0.57 28.03 4.72
N LEU A 595 -0.35 28.12 3.77
CA LEU A 595 -0.59 27.15 2.72
C LEU A 595 -0.32 27.75 1.33
N SER A 596 0.41 28.87 1.24
CA SER A 596 0.73 29.52 -0.05
C SER A 596 1.58 28.65 -0.99
N TRP A 597 2.22 27.60 -0.46
CA TRP A 597 2.86 26.58 -1.27
C TRP A 597 1.86 25.78 -2.13
N MET A 598 0.57 25.77 -1.81
CA MET A 598 -0.47 25.17 -2.65
C MET A 598 -0.62 25.88 -4.01
N ASP A 599 -0.13 27.11 -4.16
CA ASP A 599 -0.08 27.83 -5.45
C ASP A 599 1.12 27.46 -6.32
N ARG A 600 1.98 26.55 -5.85
CA ARG A 600 3.23 26.16 -6.50
C ARG A 600 3.26 24.65 -6.69
N HIS A 601 3.78 24.19 -7.83
CA HIS A 601 3.89 22.74 -8.05
C HIS A 601 5.06 22.14 -7.27
N PHE A 602 4.90 20.91 -6.80
CA PHE A 602 5.95 20.16 -6.11
C PHE A 602 6.90 19.50 -7.14
N PRO A 603 8.14 19.99 -7.32
CA PRO A 603 9.02 19.54 -8.41
C PRO A 603 9.38 18.04 -8.37
N PRO A 604 9.60 17.40 -7.21
CA PRO A 604 9.91 15.95 -7.17
C PRO A 604 8.85 15.04 -7.79
N ALA A 605 7.59 15.51 -7.94
CA ALA A 605 6.56 14.75 -8.63
C ALA A 605 6.84 14.55 -10.13
N LEU A 606 7.65 15.42 -10.76
CA LEU A 606 8.03 15.30 -12.17
C LEU A 606 8.90 14.06 -12.43
N GLU A 607 9.58 13.54 -11.41
CA GLU A 607 10.35 12.29 -11.50
C GLU A 607 9.47 11.06 -11.75
N LEU A 608 8.19 11.14 -11.39
CA LEU A 608 7.22 10.06 -11.59
C LEU A 608 6.75 9.95 -13.05
N LEU A 609 7.02 10.97 -13.87
CA LEU A 609 6.58 11.00 -15.26
C LEU A 609 7.50 10.10 -16.12
N PRO A 610 6.94 9.41 -17.13
CA PRO A 610 7.74 8.76 -18.15
C PRO A 610 8.72 9.77 -18.77
N GLU A 611 9.99 9.39 -18.87
CA GLU A 611 11.09 10.28 -19.24
C GLU A 611 10.80 11.09 -20.52
N ARG A 612 10.23 10.42 -21.54
CA ARG A 612 9.88 11.04 -22.83
C ARG A 612 8.85 12.18 -22.77
N TYR A 613 8.07 12.27 -21.68
CA TYR A 613 7.02 13.29 -21.51
C TYR A 613 7.39 14.35 -20.47
N ARG A 614 8.41 14.12 -19.64
CA ARG A 614 8.76 14.98 -18.50
C ARG A 614 9.01 16.42 -18.92
N ASP A 615 9.93 16.66 -19.85
CA ASP A 615 10.31 18.00 -20.29
C ASP A 615 9.12 18.79 -20.88
N SER A 616 8.27 18.11 -21.65
CA SER A 616 7.09 18.74 -22.26
C SER A 616 6.07 19.13 -21.20
N VAL A 617 5.85 18.29 -20.19
CA VAL A 617 4.93 18.56 -19.10
C VAL A 617 5.46 19.68 -18.22
N GLU A 618 6.73 19.63 -17.84
CA GLU A 618 7.39 20.67 -17.05
C GLU A 618 7.30 22.03 -17.75
N LYS A 619 7.59 22.08 -19.06
CA LYS A 619 7.49 23.31 -19.84
C LYS A 619 6.06 23.86 -19.91
N LYS A 620 5.05 22.99 -20.06
CA LYS A 620 3.64 23.41 -20.02
C LYS A 620 3.26 23.92 -18.63
N LEU A 621 3.68 23.21 -17.57
CA LEU A 621 3.35 23.51 -16.19
C LEU A 621 3.95 24.85 -15.73
N ALA A 622 5.17 25.17 -16.17
CA ALA A 622 5.83 26.45 -15.93
C ALA A 622 5.08 27.66 -16.53
N GLY A 623 4.16 27.42 -17.48
CA GLY A 623 3.26 28.45 -18.00
C GLY A 623 2.14 28.86 -17.03
N TYR A 624 1.84 28.01 -16.03
CA TYR A 624 0.72 28.21 -15.10
C TYR A 624 1.19 28.53 -13.68
N CYS A 625 2.26 27.91 -13.20
CA CYS A 625 2.70 28.07 -11.82
C CYS A 625 4.21 27.91 -11.64
N GLU A 626 4.74 28.58 -10.63
CA GLU A 626 6.12 28.44 -10.20
C GLU A 626 6.36 27.12 -9.44
N PRO A 627 7.58 26.57 -9.45
CA PRO A 627 7.93 25.47 -8.56
C PRO A 627 7.95 25.92 -7.10
N MET A 628 7.70 24.97 -6.18
CA MET A 628 8.05 25.13 -4.78
C MET A 628 9.58 25.28 -4.66
N THR A 629 10.04 26.08 -3.71
CA THR A 629 11.47 26.28 -3.44
C THR A 629 11.94 25.41 -2.29
N GLU A 630 13.19 24.96 -2.31
CA GLU A 630 13.78 24.23 -1.19
C GLU A 630 14.06 25.13 0.03
N PRO A 631 13.90 24.63 1.27
CA PRO A 631 13.31 23.34 1.60
C PRO A 631 11.80 23.31 1.28
N TYR A 632 11.34 22.25 0.61
CA TYR A 632 9.95 22.18 0.16
C TYR A 632 9.00 22.22 1.36
N PRO A 633 8.09 23.21 1.47
CA PRO A 633 7.24 23.39 2.66
C PRO A 633 6.29 22.21 2.95
N ILE A 634 6.02 21.40 1.94
CA ILE A 634 5.20 20.19 2.07
C ILE A 634 5.94 19.06 2.81
N ILE A 635 7.27 19.03 2.81
CA ILE A 635 8.04 17.99 3.51
C ILE A 635 7.99 18.27 5.02
N GLY A 636 7.51 17.29 5.79
CA GLY A 636 7.27 17.45 7.23
C GLY A 636 5.94 18.11 7.57
N PHE A 637 5.07 18.36 6.59
CA PHE A 637 3.71 18.84 6.83
C PHE A 637 2.88 17.80 7.58
N ASP A 638 2.41 18.11 8.78
CA ASP A 638 1.45 17.30 9.53
C ASP A 638 0.55 18.21 10.38
N LEU A 639 -0.75 18.19 10.10
CA LEU A 639 -1.74 18.97 10.85
C LEU A 639 -2.16 18.32 12.17
N TYR A 640 -1.96 17.01 12.32
CA TYR A 640 -2.43 16.24 13.46
C TYR A 640 -1.34 15.28 14.00
N PRO A 641 -0.17 15.80 14.43
CA PRO A 641 0.98 14.97 14.81
C PRO A 641 0.74 14.08 16.06
N ASN A 642 -0.32 14.34 16.81
CA ASN A 642 -0.70 13.56 18.01
C ASN A 642 -1.78 12.51 17.71
N ILE A 643 -2.28 12.44 16.48
CA ILE A 643 -3.21 11.40 16.05
C ILE A 643 -2.36 10.28 15.48
N THR A 644 -2.15 9.25 16.28
CA THR A 644 -1.68 7.94 15.80
C THR A 644 -2.89 7.26 15.17
N ASP A 645 -2.74 6.81 13.92
CA ASP A 645 -3.79 6.07 13.20
C ASP A 645 -4.15 4.77 13.95
#